data_AF-N6TZC9-F1
#
_entry.id   AF-N6TZC9-F1
#
_cell.length_a   1.000
_cell.length_b   1.000
_cell.length_c   1.000
_cell.angle_alpha   90.00
_cell.angle_beta   90.00
_cell.angle_gamma   90.00
#
_symmetry.space_group_name_H-M   'P 1'
#
loop_
_entity.id
_entity.type
_entity.pdbx_description
1 polymer ?
#
loop_
_entity_poly.entity_id
_entity_poly.type
_entity_poly.pdbx_seq_one_letter_code
_entity_poly.pdbx_strand_id
1 'polypeptide(L)'
;MSAFAITNIFLVFGLILNGCNGFSHRGYKLYEITPESLEDAEYLHAFSNEKFDFWREGQRLGEPTDIMVAPEDQQEFEQKLANRGMKYQVVVEDVESILQQEKFERSMARSALGPGSVTFTNYMLLEEQMAYLRRLAQDYPNNVTVESIGQSHEGRDILILKLSSGSSGTSSPKPAIFIDAGIHCREWIAPPVALYAIQQLVENTANAALYANVDWYIVPNLNPDGYQYTTTVNRLWRKNRRLTDGAECYGTDLNRNFGYQWMVGGASSNPCSETFAGPSEFSEPEARAMRDFILDHKDNIKLYVSFHSFGELLLYPWSYAPLLPDNTEELYAVGLRSVQAIEAASVIGSEYTVNNSAIGLYVAAGVTTDWVKAEAGVDLSYIFELPNGDAPWWFMLPARQIRPVVEETWAGIRALYEYVEENYKVYHVTPNTLEQAKILNAYHYEEKFDFWEESHLLGDPSDIMVAPEDQPAFERNLTRNLFDYSIVIDNVERLIQQEKIERSMTRTMLAPGQVTFSSFMRHSEVIQHMAYLRRLAADYPNIATVEKIGESYEGRDILMLKQIGGLLFRISSGPSETSTPKPGILIDAGIHCREWIAPPVALYIIQQLVQNSANAHMYANVDWYIVPNLNPDGYEFTQSNNRLWRKNRRLTEGAQCIGTDLNRNFGYYWMHAGASQDSCSEIYAGPEAFSEPESQAIRDWVLANGENLQLYLSFHSYGEMMLYPWGYAPELPENHEDLHYVGQLAATAIDQASTINSQYRVNSSAILLYEAAGGSDDWVKAEGKVDLSYCVELPDGDAPFFFMIPARQILPAVRETFEGVKAFHAYIEENFWTNQELKYKVYEVVPMTKKQTDIVHTLSEDPKYDFWREGRIVGKPSQIMVAPEDQGGFEENLSRNGLGYAVVAEDVEEVLRQEKIERSLTRSGLSIGDVTFSSFMLYNEQMAYVRRLATDYPDITTLELIGQSYEGRDILALKISSGESETAVAKPTILIDAGIHCREWIAPTVALYILYQLVQNSSNAALYQNVDWVIAPNMNPDGYEYTQRTNRIWRKNRRLSDGATCYGTDLNRNFGYFWMHAGASNNSCLNTYAGPEAFSEPESRALRNMVQNHLENARLYLTFHSYGEYLLYPWGYAVVYPDNAEELQSLGNLAAEAIASASTIGSSYLVANSAAALYAAAGASDDWVKSVGVELAYTVELPDGDSPYAFMIPARQILTVDRETWEGVKVFHSYIEEKFWTNVNPRGPLKSLKVLSGRPIL
;
A
#
# COMPACT_ATOMS: atom_id res chain seq x y z
N MET A 1 -56.94 -82.82 14.91
CA MET A 1 -56.98 -84.23 14.46
C MET A 1 -56.10 -84.37 13.24
N SER A 2 -55.05 -85.19 13.39
CA SER A 2 -54.56 -86.18 12.42
C SER A 2 -54.25 -85.78 10.97
N ALA A 3 -52.95 -85.70 10.69
CA ALA A 3 -52.20 -86.46 9.67
C ALA A 3 -52.85 -86.69 8.29
N PHE A 4 -52.23 -86.10 7.24
CA PHE A 4 -51.90 -86.79 5.99
C PHE A 4 -50.69 -86.08 5.36
N ALA A 5 -49.51 -86.68 5.51
CA ALA A 5 -48.27 -86.24 4.88
C ALA A 5 -47.53 -87.48 4.34
N ILE A 6 -46.90 -87.29 3.18
CA ILE A 6 -45.96 -88.20 2.50
C ILE A 6 -46.61 -89.28 1.64
N THR A 7 -46.80 -88.98 0.35
CA THR A 7 -46.21 -89.76 -0.77
C THR A 7 -46.45 -89.03 -2.11
N ASN A 8 -45.43 -88.32 -2.60
CA ASN A 8 -45.18 -88.07 -4.03
C ASN A 8 -43.78 -87.44 -4.20
N ILE A 9 -42.78 -88.24 -3.85
CA ILE A 9 -41.39 -88.08 -4.31
C ILE A 9 -41.38 -88.78 -5.67
N PHE A 10 -41.18 -88.04 -6.78
CA PHE A 10 -40.69 -88.46 -8.13
C PHE A 10 -41.20 -87.64 -9.34
N LEU A 11 -41.90 -86.51 -9.17
CA LEU A 11 -42.36 -85.69 -10.31
C LEU A 11 -41.89 -84.22 -10.34
N VAL A 12 -40.88 -83.84 -9.56
CA VAL A 12 -40.30 -82.48 -9.56
C VAL A 12 -38.77 -82.52 -9.72
N PHE A 13 -38.29 -83.31 -10.68
CA PHE A 13 -36.87 -83.30 -11.11
C PHE A 13 -36.68 -82.73 -12.53
N GLY A 14 -37.70 -82.06 -13.08
CA GLY A 14 -37.71 -81.53 -14.46
C GLY A 14 -37.97 -80.03 -14.62
N LEU A 15 -37.92 -79.22 -13.56
CA LEU A 15 -38.24 -77.77 -13.61
C LEU A 15 -37.29 -76.88 -12.78
N ILE A 16 -36.03 -77.27 -12.58
CA ILE A 16 -34.99 -76.45 -11.91
C ILE A 16 -33.91 -75.96 -12.90
N LEU A 17 -34.21 -75.81 -14.19
CA LEU A 17 -33.22 -75.35 -15.18
C LEU A 17 -33.68 -74.22 -16.12
N ASN A 18 -34.73 -73.47 -15.80
CA ASN A 18 -35.08 -72.26 -16.56
C ASN A 18 -35.53 -71.14 -15.62
N GLY A 19 -34.63 -70.20 -15.34
CA GLY A 19 -34.96 -69.02 -14.52
C GLY A 19 -33.82 -68.02 -14.28
N CYS A 20 -32.76 -68.04 -15.08
CA CYS A 20 -31.68 -67.05 -14.99
C CYS A 20 -31.19 -66.68 -16.39
N ASN A 21 -32.07 -66.12 -17.21
CA ASN A 21 -31.65 -65.45 -18.44
C ASN A 21 -31.44 -63.97 -18.10
N GLY A 22 -30.22 -63.60 -17.69
CA GLY A 22 -29.78 -62.21 -17.73
C GLY A 22 -29.75 -61.71 -19.17
N PHE A 23 -29.73 -60.39 -19.38
CA PHE A 23 -29.55 -59.80 -20.70
C PHE A 23 -28.17 -60.18 -21.24
N SER A 24 -28.10 -60.71 -22.46
CA SER A 24 -26.82 -61.11 -23.07
C SER A 24 -26.38 -60.08 -24.11
N HIS A 25 -25.12 -59.69 -24.03
CA HIS A 25 -24.45 -58.83 -25.01
C HIS A 25 -23.70 -59.65 -26.05
N ARG A 26 -24.06 -60.93 -26.24
CA ARG A 26 -23.36 -61.82 -27.16
C ARG A 26 -23.42 -61.26 -28.57
N GLY A 27 -22.24 -61.07 -29.15
CA GLY A 27 -22.07 -60.56 -30.51
C GLY A 27 -22.21 -59.04 -30.63
N TYR A 28 -22.44 -58.31 -29.53
CA TYR A 28 -22.32 -56.86 -29.53
C TYR A 28 -20.84 -56.51 -29.74
N LYS A 29 -20.59 -55.50 -30.58
CA LYS A 29 -19.25 -55.04 -30.91
C LYS A 29 -19.04 -53.61 -30.43
N LEU A 30 -17.82 -53.31 -29.98
CA LEU A 30 -17.39 -51.95 -29.68
C LEU A 30 -16.53 -51.44 -30.84
N TYR A 31 -17.01 -50.39 -31.49
CA TYR A 31 -16.33 -49.72 -32.60
C TYR A 31 -15.66 -48.45 -32.08
N GLU A 32 -14.37 -48.29 -32.36
CA GLU A 32 -13.62 -47.05 -32.18
C GLU A 32 -13.55 -46.32 -33.52
N ILE A 33 -14.01 -45.07 -33.53
CA ILE A 33 -14.01 -44.20 -34.71
C ILE A 33 -13.33 -42.89 -34.35
N THR A 34 -12.29 -42.52 -35.11
CA THR A 34 -11.65 -41.22 -34.99
C THR A 34 -12.09 -40.33 -36.15
N PRO A 35 -12.88 -39.27 -35.92
CA PRO A 35 -13.31 -38.38 -36.99
C PRO A 35 -12.10 -37.65 -37.59
N GLU A 36 -11.99 -37.68 -38.92
CA GLU A 36 -10.93 -36.99 -39.70
C GLU A 36 -11.39 -35.60 -40.18
N SER A 37 -12.63 -35.19 -39.89
CA SER A 37 -13.18 -33.84 -40.14
C SER A 37 -14.24 -33.43 -39.10
N LEU A 38 -14.56 -32.13 -39.03
CA LEU A 38 -15.64 -31.62 -38.17
C LEU A 38 -17.02 -32.13 -38.62
N GLU A 39 -17.26 -32.27 -39.93
CA GLU A 39 -18.51 -32.84 -40.47
C GLU A 39 -18.68 -34.32 -40.08
N ASP A 40 -17.58 -35.07 -39.94
CA ASP A 40 -17.60 -36.45 -39.47
C ASP A 40 -17.90 -36.53 -37.96
N ALA A 41 -17.34 -35.62 -37.17
CA ALA A 41 -17.63 -35.52 -35.74
C ALA A 41 -19.11 -35.17 -35.49
N GLU A 42 -19.66 -34.18 -36.20
CA GLU A 42 -21.10 -33.84 -36.13
C GLU A 42 -22.00 -35.00 -36.56
N TYR A 43 -21.57 -35.78 -37.55
CA TYR A 43 -22.31 -36.94 -38.03
C TYR A 43 -22.33 -38.10 -37.05
N LEU A 44 -21.19 -38.39 -36.39
CA LEU A 44 -21.14 -39.35 -35.30
C LEU A 44 -21.99 -38.88 -34.12
N HIS A 45 -21.94 -37.60 -33.77
CA HIS A 45 -22.74 -37.05 -32.68
C HIS A 45 -24.24 -37.25 -32.93
N ALA A 46 -24.71 -37.17 -34.17
CA ALA A 46 -26.11 -37.44 -34.52
C ALA A 46 -26.58 -38.87 -34.17
N PHE A 47 -25.66 -39.85 -34.12
CA PHE A 47 -25.98 -41.23 -33.74
C PHE A 47 -26.35 -41.38 -32.26
N SER A 48 -25.96 -40.43 -31.40
CA SER A 48 -26.34 -40.43 -29.97
C SER A 48 -27.85 -40.33 -29.73
N ASN A 49 -28.60 -39.80 -30.71
CA ASN A 49 -30.06 -39.74 -30.69
C ASN A 49 -30.75 -41.01 -31.23
N GLU A 50 -29.98 -41.96 -31.73
CA GLU A 50 -30.46 -43.26 -32.18
C GLU A 50 -30.34 -44.31 -31.06
N LYS A 51 -30.31 -45.59 -31.43
CA LYS A 51 -30.27 -46.77 -30.53
C LYS A 51 -28.86 -47.23 -30.13
N PHE A 52 -27.83 -46.44 -30.48
CA PHE A 52 -26.44 -46.80 -30.25
C PHE A 52 -25.96 -46.33 -28.86
N ASP A 53 -25.13 -47.14 -28.19
CA ASP A 53 -24.63 -46.84 -26.85
C ASP A 53 -23.19 -46.31 -26.93
N PHE A 54 -23.02 -45.04 -26.57
CA PHE A 54 -21.73 -44.36 -26.55
C PHE A 54 -21.02 -44.62 -25.22
N TRP A 55 -19.83 -45.22 -25.30
CA TRP A 55 -18.97 -45.48 -24.16
C TRP A 55 -17.94 -44.38 -23.96
N ARG A 56 -17.42 -43.85 -25.06
CA ARG A 56 -16.54 -42.68 -25.11
C ARG A 56 -16.97 -41.80 -26.26
N GLU A 57 -17.09 -40.51 -26.03
CA GLU A 57 -17.51 -39.55 -27.05
C GLU A 57 -16.40 -38.51 -27.26
N GLY A 58 -15.63 -38.68 -28.33
CA GLY A 58 -14.60 -37.73 -28.74
C GLY A 58 -15.24 -36.57 -29.50
N GLN A 59 -15.03 -35.33 -29.04
CA GLN A 59 -15.63 -34.14 -29.64
C GLN A 59 -14.66 -33.34 -30.51
N ARG A 60 -13.36 -33.57 -30.36
CA ARG A 60 -12.36 -32.88 -31.18
C ARG A 60 -11.92 -33.74 -32.34
N LEU A 61 -11.54 -33.06 -33.42
CA LEU A 61 -10.86 -33.68 -34.54
C LEU A 61 -9.67 -34.51 -34.04
N GLY A 62 -9.65 -35.81 -34.34
CA GLY A 62 -8.57 -36.70 -33.89
C GLY A 62 -8.81 -37.39 -32.53
N GLU A 63 -9.89 -37.11 -31.80
CA GLU A 63 -10.26 -37.85 -30.58
C GLU A 63 -11.12 -39.08 -30.92
N PRO A 64 -10.84 -40.25 -30.35
CA PRO A 64 -11.61 -41.47 -30.64
C PRO A 64 -12.97 -41.52 -29.92
N THR A 65 -13.98 -42.00 -30.64
CA THR A 65 -15.34 -42.25 -30.15
C THR A 65 -15.62 -43.76 -30.15
N ASP A 66 -16.04 -44.30 -28.99
CA ASP A 66 -16.33 -45.72 -28.80
C ASP A 66 -17.83 -45.96 -28.74
N ILE A 67 -18.36 -46.72 -29.70
CA ILE A 67 -19.80 -46.97 -29.87
C ILE A 67 -20.07 -48.46 -29.82
N MET A 68 -20.88 -48.90 -28.86
CA MET A 68 -21.36 -50.28 -28.76
C MET A 68 -22.58 -50.46 -29.66
N VAL A 69 -22.55 -51.49 -30.52
CA VAL A 69 -23.58 -51.74 -31.53
C VAL A 69 -24.07 -53.19 -31.45
N ALA A 70 -25.39 -53.35 -31.37
CA ALA A 70 -26.09 -54.63 -31.33
C ALA A 70 -25.89 -55.44 -32.65
N PRO A 71 -25.83 -56.78 -32.60
CA PRO A 71 -25.62 -57.64 -33.77
C PRO A 71 -26.52 -57.33 -34.97
N GLU A 72 -27.80 -57.07 -34.70
CA GLU A 72 -28.82 -56.74 -35.69
C GLU A 72 -28.59 -55.40 -36.40
N ASP A 73 -27.80 -54.51 -35.80
CA ASP A 73 -27.61 -53.13 -36.24
C ASP A 73 -26.22 -52.86 -36.83
N GLN A 74 -25.29 -53.79 -36.66
CA GLN A 74 -23.89 -53.66 -37.11
C GLN A 74 -23.80 -53.40 -38.61
N GLN A 75 -24.55 -54.16 -39.44
CA GLN A 75 -24.51 -53.96 -40.89
C GLN A 75 -25.00 -52.56 -41.30
N GLU A 76 -26.06 -52.05 -40.64
CA GLU A 76 -26.57 -50.70 -40.89
C GLU A 76 -25.53 -49.66 -40.47
N PHE A 77 -24.95 -49.82 -39.28
CA PHE A 77 -23.95 -48.91 -38.72
C PHE A 77 -22.69 -48.84 -39.60
N GLU A 78 -22.12 -49.99 -39.97
CA GLU A 78 -20.95 -50.07 -40.85
C GLU A 78 -21.24 -49.45 -42.23
N GLN A 79 -22.44 -49.63 -42.77
CA GLN A 79 -22.85 -49.00 -44.03
C GLN A 79 -22.96 -47.48 -43.90
N LYS A 80 -23.47 -46.96 -42.77
CA LYS A 80 -23.52 -45.51 -42.50
C LYS A 80 -22.11 -44.91 -42.49
N LEU A 81 -21.14 -45.57 -41.85
CA LEU A 81 -19.72 -45.14 -41.84
C LEU A 81 -19.08 -45.24 -43.24
N ALA A 82 -19.28 -46.36 -43.93
CA ALA A 82 -18.72 -46.60 -45.27
C ALA A 82 -19.22 -45.58 -46.32
N ASN A 83 -20.48 -45.15 -46.23
CA ASN A 83 -21.05 -44.14 -47.13
C ASN A 83 -20.35 -42.77 -47.05
N ARG A 84 -19.68 -42.47 -45.93
CA ARG A 84 -18.86 -41.26 -45.76
C ARG A 84 -17.36 -41.53 -45.83
N GLY A 85 -16.94 -42.78 -46.08
CA GLY A 85 -15.53 -43.15 -46.08
C GLY A 85 -14.87 -43.08 -44.70
N MET A 86 -15.66 -43.09 -43.62
CA MET A 86 -15.14 -43.04 -42.25
C MET A 86 -14.50 -44.39 -41.90
N LYS A 87 -13.26 -44.35 -41.41
CA LYS A 87 -12.54 -45.54 -40.94
C LYS A 87 -12.92 -45.84 -39.51
N TYR A 88 -12.98 -47.12 -39.17
CA TYR A 88 -13.23 -47.60 -37.82
C TYR A 88 -12.34 -48.79 -37.48
N GLN A 89 -12.16 -49.03 -36.18
CA GLN A 89 -11.58 -50.23 -35.63
C GLN A 89 -12.60 -50.94 -34.74
N VAL A 90 -12.70 -52.26 -34.83
CA VAL A 90 -13.43 -53.04 -33.82
C VAL A 90 -12.46 -53.31 -32.67
N VAL A 91 -12.66 -52.63 -31.54
CA VAL A 91 -11.80 -52.75 -30.35
C VAL A 91 -12.28 -53.86 -29.41
N VAL A 92 -13.56 -54.23 -29.49
CA VAL A 92 -14.12 -55.41 -28.80
C VAL A 92 -15.03 -56.17 -29.76
N GLU A 93 -14.64 -57.40 -30.11
CA GLU A 93 -15.40 -58.26 -31.04
C GLU A 93 -16.64 -58.91 -30.40
N ASP A 94 -16.63 -59.13 -29.08
CA ASP A 94 -17.77 -59.64 -28.32
C ASP A 94 -17.76 -59.04 -26.91
N VAL A 95 -18.63 -58.07 -26.68
CA VAL A 95 -18.78 -57.39 -25.38
C VAL A 95 -19.16 -58.38 -24.27
N GLU A 96 -19.87 -59.46 -24.59
CA GLU A 96 -20.17 -60.50 -23.60
C GLU A 96 -18.90 -61.12 -22.99
N SER A 97 -17.81 -61.24 -23.75
CA SER A 97 -16.57 -61.84 -23.28
C SER A 97 -15.90 -61.02 -22.16
N ILE A 98 -15.89 -59.70 -22.28
CA ILE A 98 -15.31 -58.80 -21.28
C ILE A 98 -16.18 -58.73 -20.02
N LEU A 99 -17.50 -58.79 -20.19
CA LEU A 99 -18.45 -58.87 -19.06
C LEU A 99 -18.33 -60.20 -18.31
N GLN A 100 -18.10 -61.30 -19.02
CA GLN A 100 -17.87 -62.60 -18.38
C GLN A 100 -16.53 -62.64 -17.63
N GLN A 101 -15.50 -62.01 -18.17
CA GLN A 101 -14.22 -61.84 -17.48
C GLN A 101 -14.39 -61.01 -16.20
N GLU A 102 -15.01 -59.83 -16.27
CA GLU A 102 -15.31 -58.99 -15.09
C GLU A 102 -16.11 -59.79 -14.05
N LYS A 103 -17.15 -60.50 -14.47
CA LYS A 103 -17.98 -61.32 -13.57
C LYS A 103 -17.18 -62.43 -12.91
N PHE A 104 -16.25 -63.07 -13.63
CA PHE A 104 -15.38 -64.10 -13.08
C PHE A 104 -14.43 -63.51 -12.03
N GLU A 105 -13.72 -62.43 -12.36
CA GLU A 105 -12.82 -61.73 -11.43
C GLU A 105 -13.56 -61.25 -10.18
N ARG A 106 -14.76 -60.68 -10.35
CA ARG A 106 -15.65 -60.27 -9.27
C ARG A 106 -16.04 -61.44 -8.37
N SER A 107 -16.36 -62.59 -8.96
CA SER A 107 -16.75 -63.78 -8.20
C SER A 107 -15.58 -64.34 -7.37
N MET A 108 -14.36 -64.24 -7.89
CA MET A 108 -13.13 -64.64 -7.21
C MET A 108 -12.77 -63.69 -6.07
N ALA A 109 -13.01 -62.39 -6.24
CA ALA A 109 -12.78 -61.37 -5.23
C ALA A 109 -13.86 -61.32 -4.14
N ARG A 110 -15.04 -61.92 -4.37
CA ARG A 110 -16.17 -61.81 -3.45
C ARG A 110 -15.99 -62.68 -2.21
N SER A 111 -15.74 -62.00 -1.09
CA SER A 111 -15.85 -62.58 0.26
C SER A 111 -17.19 -62.21 0.90
N ALA A 112 -17.73 -63.07 1.76
CA ALA A 112 -18.94 -62.74 2.52
C ALA A 112 -18.66 -61.56 3.46
N LEU A 113 -19.42 -60.47 3.32
CA LEU A 113 -19.36 -59.33 4.21
C LEU A 113 -20.16 -59.59 5.49
N GLY A 114 -19.64 -59.15 6.63
CA GLY A 114 -20.43 -59.08 7.86
C GLY A 114 -21.61 -58.12 7.69
N PRO A 115 -22.73 -58.32 8.41
CA PRO A 115 -23.86 -57.40 8.37
C PRO A 115 -23.41 -55.95 8.63
N GLY A 116 -23.75 -55.04 7.71
CA GLY A 116 -23.42 -53.62 7.82
C GLY A 116 -21.94 -53.26 7.64
N SER A 117 -21.10 -54.16 7.10
CA SER A 117 -19.68 -53.88 6.79
C SER A 117 -19.49 -53.28 5.39
N VAL A 118 -18.42 -52.50 5.20
CA VAL A 118 -17.99 -51.95 3.89
C VAL A 118 -16.73 -52.65 3.37
N THR A 119 -16.54 -52.70 2.05
CA THR A 119 -15.30 -53.20 1.42
C THR A 119 -14.94 -52.39 0.17
N PHE A 120 -13.64 -52.36 -0.14
CA PHE A 120 -13.06 -51.73 -1.34
C PHE A 120 -12.22 -52.74 -2.14
N THR A 121 -12.47 -54.03 -1.94
CA THR A 121 -11.85 -55.12 -2.73
C THR A 121 -12.84 -55.76 -3.70
N ASN A 122 -14.10 -55.30 -3.71
CA ASN A 122 -15.16 -55.75 -4.61
C ASN A 122 -16.32 -54.74 -4.64
N TYR A 123 -17.17 -54.79 -5.66
CA TYR A 123 -18.39 -53.98 -5.75
C TYR A 123 -19.48 -54.48 -4.79
N MET A 124 -19.98 -53.60 -3.92
CA MET A 124 -21.05 -53.88 -2.97
C MET A 124 -22.43 -53.87 -3.66
N LEU A 125 -23.30 -54.80 -3.26
CA LEU A 125 -24.71 -54.81 -3.66
C LEU A 125 -25.46 -53.66 -2.96
N LEU A 126 -26.58 -53.23 -3.55
CA LEU A 126 -27.36 -52.11 -3.01
C LEU A 126 -27.76 -52.31 -1.54
N GLU A 127 -28.25 -53.50 -1.18
CA GLU A 127 -28.63 -53.83 0.20
C GLU A 127 -27.44 -53.79 1.18
N GLU A 128 -26.22 -54.13 0.71
CA GLU A 128 -25.01 -54.05 1.51
C GLU A 128 -24.64 -52.58 1.78
N GLN A 129 -24.79 -51.71 0.76
CA GLN A 129 -24.58 -50.27 0.91
C GLN A 129 -25.59 -49.66 1.88
N MET A 130 -26.88 -49.96 1.72
CA MET A 130 -27.94 -49.47 2.62
C MET A 130 -27.77 -49.97 4.06
N ALA A 131 -27.37 -51.23 4.25
CA ALA A 131 -27.09 -51.77 5.58
C ALA A 131 -25.89 -51.09 6.26
N TYR A 132 -24.85 -50.74 5.50
CA TYR A 132 -23.70 -49.99 6.01
C TYR A 132 -24.12 -48.60 6.51
N LEU A 133 -24.86 -47.83 5.70
CA LEU A 133 -25.34 -46.49 6.11
C LEU A 133 -26.21 -46.54 7.36
N ARG A 134 -27.18 -47.47 7.41
CA ARG A 134 -28.07 -47.64 8.57
C ARG A 134 -27.31 -48.04 9.82
N ARG A 135 -26.25 -48.85 9.71
CA ARG A 135 -25.37 -49.17 10.83
C ARG A 135 -24.63 -47.92 11.32
N LEU A 136 -24.06 -47.11 10.43
CA LEU A 136 -23.34 -45.89 10.85
C LEU A 136 -24.23 -44.92 11.65
N ALA A 137 -25.50 -44.75 11.25
CA ALA A 137 -26.46 -43.96 12.02
C ALA A 137 -26.78 -44.54 13.42
N GLN A 138 -26.64 -45.86 13.60
CA GLN A 138 -26.81 -46.53 14.89
C GLN A 138 -25.56 -46.46 15.76
N ASP A 139 -24.38 -46.64 15.16
CA ASP A 139 -23.09 -46.67 15.84
C ASP A 139 -22.60 -45.26 16.24
N TYR A 140 -22.96 -44.23 15.45
CA TYR A 140 -22.51 -42.83 15.61
C TYR A 140 -23.68 -41.82 15.69
N PRO A 141 -24.68 -42.01 16.56
CA PRO A 141 -25.95 -41.26 16.54
C PRO A 141 -25.83 -39.78 16.90
N ASN A 142 -24.70 -39.35 17.50
CA ASN A 142 -24.46 -37.95 17.85
C ASN A 142 -24.01 -37.11 16.65
N ASN A 143 -23.46 -37.75 15.62
CA ASN A 143 -22.81 -37.08 14.51
C ASN A 143 -23.39 -37.47 13.15
N VAL A 144 -23.89 -38.70 13.03
CA VAL A 144 -24.40 -39.26 11.78
C VAL A 144 -25.91 -39.40 11.84
N THR A 145 -26.59 -38.85 10.83
CA THR A 145 -27.99 -39.14 10.55
C THR A 145 -28.13 -39.69 9.14
N VAL A 146 -29.01 -40.68 8.96
CA VAL A 146 -29.32 -41.25 7.65
C VAL A 146 -30.82 -41.19 7.45
N GLU A 147 -31.23 -40.60 6.33
CA GLU A 147 -32.64 -40.45 5.98
C GLU A 147 -32.88 -40.71 4.50
N SER A 148 -34.14 -40.96 4.14
CA SER A 148 -34.57 -41.05 2.75
C SER A 148 -34.93 -39.65 2.26
N ILE A 149 -34.27 -39.16 1.21
CA ILE A 149 -34.59 -37.87 0.57
C ILE A 149 -35.75 -37.99 -0.44
N GLY A 150 -36.17 -39.22 -0.72
CA GLY A 150 -37.24 -39.54 -1.65
C GLY A 150 -37.19 -41.02 -2.03
N GLN A 151 -38.19 -41.45 -2.80
CA GLN A 151 -38.23 -42.80 -3.34
C GLN A 151 -37.98 -42.77 -4.85
N SER A 152 -37.21 -43.74 -5.32
CA SER A 152 -37.04 -44.04 -6.74
C SER A 152 -38.34 -44.55 -7.40
N HIS A 153 -38.34 -44.68 -8.72
CA HIS A 153 -39.51 -45.10 -9.49
C HIS A 153 -40.12 -46.44 -9.03
N GLU A 154 -39.30 -47.45 -8.70
CA GLU A 154 -39.74 -48.76 -8.20
C GLU A 154 -39.94 -48.78 -6.67
N GLY A 155 -39.86 -47.63 -6.00
CA GLY A 155 -40.19 -47.45 -4.59
C GLY A 155 -39.05 -47.75 -3.60
N ARG A 156 -37.79 -47.80 -4.05
CA ARG A 156 -36.63 -47.92 -3.16
C ARG A 156 -36.24 -46.55 -2.60
N ASP A 157 -35.88 -46.51 -1.33
CA ASP A 157 -35.39 -45.29 -0.68
C ASP A 157 -34.07 -44.80 -1.31
N ILE A 158 -33.99 -43.49 -1.53
CA ILE A 158 -32.76 -42.80 -1.90
C ILE A 158 -32.17 -42.26 -0.59
N LEU A 159 -31.15 -42.94 -0.08
CA LEU A 159 -30.57 -42.62 1.22
C LEU A 159 -29.49 -41.56 1.11
N ILE A 160 -29.56 -40.57 2.00
CA ILE A 160 -28.49 -39.61 2.25
C ILE A 160 -27.88 -39.84 3.62
N LEU A 161 -26.56 -39.73 3.73
CA LEU A 161 -25.85 -39.62 5.00
C LEU A 161 -25.55 -38.14 5.26
N LYS A 162 -25.99 -37.64 6.42
CA LYS A 162 -25.62 -36.32 6.93
C LYS A 162 -24.64 -36.51 8.09
N LEU A 163 -23.49 -35.87 8.00
CA LEU A 163 -22.50 -35.84 9.07
C LEU A 163 -22.35 -34.41 9.58
N SER A 164 -22.51 -34.23 10.88
CA SER A 164 -22.36 -32.95 11.57
C SER A 164 -21.75 -33.15 12.96
N SER A 165 -20.95 -32.21 13.44
CA SER A 165 -20.46 -32.16 14.84
C SER A 165 -21.54 -31.81 15.87
N GLY A 166 -22.77 -31.50 15.44
CA GLY A 166 -23.84 -30.93 16.26
C GLY A 166 -23.76 -29.40 16.30
N SER A 167 -24.82 -28.73 16.74
CA SER A 167 -24.83 -27.27 16.86
C SER A 167 -23.74 -26.84 17.85
N SER A 168 -22.64 -26.27 17.35
CA SER A 168 -21.88 -25.28 18.11
C SER A 168 -22.90 -24.26 18.63
N GLY A 169 -22.74 -23.72 19.84
CA GLY A 169 -23.70 -22.82 20.48
C GLY A 169 -23.94 -21.47 19.76
N THR A 170 -23.76 -21.41 18.45
CA THR A 170 -23.89 -20.28 17.54
C THR A 170 -25.18 -20.37 16.73
N SER A 171 -25.84 -19.22 16.54
CA SER A 171 -27.11 -19.07 15.82
C SER A 171 -27.02 -19.17 14.29
N SER A 172 -25.86 -19.50 13.72
CA SER A 172 -25.62 -19.57 12.27
C SER A 172 -25.28 -21.00 11.83
N PRO A 173 -25.85 -21.50 10.72
CA PRO A 173 -25.53 -22.82 10.18
C PRO A 173 -24.11 -22.89 9.60
N LYS A 174 -23.50 -24.08 9.63
CA LYS A 174 -22.15 -24.35 9.10
C LYS A 174 -22.17 -24.45 7.56
N PRO A 175 -21.06 -24.11 6.86
CA PRO A 175 -20.91 -24.45 5.45
C PRO A 175 -21.01 -25.98 5.24
N ALA A 176 -21.47 -26.39 4.06
CA ALA A 176 -21.71 -27.78 3.75
C ALA A 176 -21.11 -28.20 2.40
N ILE A 177 -20.71 -29.49 2.32
CA ILE A 177 -20.27 -30.16 1.10
C ILE A 177 -21.33 -31.19 0.71
N PHE A 178 -21.80 -31.13 -0.53
CA PHE A 178 -22.74 -32.09 -1.08
C PHE A 178 -22.04 -33.00 -2.09
N ILE A 179 -22.18 -34.31 -1.92
CA ILE A 179 -21.63 -35.34 -2.81
C ILE A 179 -22.74 -36.28 -3.25
N ASP A 180 -22.79 -36.58 -4.55
CA ASP A 180 -23.55 -37.73 -5.05
C ASP A 180 -22.72 -38.68 -5.91
N ALA A 181 -23.25 -39.89 -6.02
CA ALA A 181 -22.73 -40.92 -6.89
C ALA A 181 -23.87 -41.81 -7.42
N GLY A 182 -23.56 -42.55 -8.49
CA GLY A 182 -24.43 -43.58 -9.03
C GLY A 182 -25.69 -43.05 -9.71
N ILE A 183 -25.69 -41.80 -10.19
CA ILE A 183 -26.77 -41.26 -11.02
C ILE A 183 -26.91 -42.06 -12.33
N HIS A 184 -25.78 -42.40 -12.96
CA HIS A 184 -25.70 -43.43 -14.00
C HIS A 184 -25.34 -44.78 -13.36
N CYS A 185 -26.25 -45.74 -13.45
CA CYS A 185 -26.13 -46.96 -12.66
C CYS A 185 -25.12 -48.00 -13.20
N ARG A 186 -24.60 -47.84 -14.43
CA ARG A 186 -23.51 -48.68 -15.00
C ARG A 186 -22.13 -48.33 -14.46
N GLU A 187 -21.98 -47.15 -13.87
CA GLU A 187 -20.72 -46.53 -13.42
C GLU A 187 -20.36 -47.04 -12.02
N TRP A 188 -20.05 -48.33 -11.91
CA TRP A 188 -19.95 -49.05 -10.64
C TRP A 188 -18.86 -48.53 -9.69
N ILE A 189 -17.86 -47.79 -10.15
CA ILE A 189 -16.80 -47.22 -9.30
C ILE A 189 -17.27 -45.96 -8.53
N ALA A 190 -18.31 -45.27 -8.99
CA ALA A 190 -18.80 -44.06 -8.33
C ALA A 190 -19.35 -44.32 -6.91
N PRO A 191 -20.25 -45.29 -6.65
CA PRO A 191 -20.71 -45.58 -5.29
C PRO A 191 -19.60 -45.97 -4.30
N PRO A 192 -18.63 -46.84 -4.65
CA PRO A 192 -17.45 -47.09 -3.81
C PRO A 192 -16.66 -45.85 -3.41
N VAL A 193 -16.47 -44.87 -4.30
CA VAL A 193 -15.77 -43.61 -3.97
C VAL A 193 -16.55 -42.84 -2.89
N ALA A 194 -17.87 -42.67 -3.06
CA ALA A 194 -18.71 -42.00 -2.06
C ALA A 194 -18.73 -42.76 -0.71
N LEU A 195 -18.79 -44.09 -0.74
CA LEU A 195 -18.73 -44.92 0.48
C LEU A 195 -17.36 -44.87 1.17
N TYR A 196 -16.28 -44.73 0.40
CA TYR A 196 -14.94 -44.55 0.95
C TYR A 196 -14.81 -43.20 1.65
N ALA A 197 -15.32 -42.12 1.04
CA ALA A 197 -15.40 -40.81 1.69
C ALA A 197 -16.17 -40.90 3.02
N ILE A 198 -17.31 -41.59 3.04
CA ILE A 198 -18.07 -41.87 4.28
C ILE A 198 -17.22 -42.63 5.30
N GLN A 199 -16.53 -43.70 4.91
CA GLN A 199 -15.66 -44.44 5.83
C GLN A 199 -14.56 -43.54 6.42
N GLN A 200 -13.93 -42.72 5.58
CA GLN A 200 -12.87 -41.80 6.00
C GLN A 200 -13.39 -40.72 6.95
N LEU A 201 -14.61 -40.24 6.75
CA LEU A 201 -15.18 -39.21 7.61
C LEU A 201 -15.72 -39.77 8.94
N VAL A 202 -16.34 -40.96 8.92
CA VAL A 202 -17.07 -41.48 10.09
C VAL A 202 -16.23 -42.45 10.93
N GLU A 203 -15.50 -43.35 10.29
CA GLU A 203 -14.84 -44.47 10.98
C GLU A 203 -13.33 -44.23 11.19
N ASN A 204 -12.71 -43.34 10.41
CA ASN A 204 -11.31 -42.95 10.60
C ASN A 204 -11.21 -41.71 11.50
N THR A 205 -10.93 -41.94 12.79
CA THR A 205 -10.85 -40.86 13.80
C THR A 205 -9.76 -39.83 13.54
N ALA A 206 -8.76 -40.13 12.71
CA ALA A 206 -7.74 -39.15 12.31
C ALA A 206 -8.33 -37.98 11.50
N ASN A 207 -9.51 -38.18 10.90
CA ASN A 207 -10.21 -37.19 10.09
C ASN A 207 -11.33 -36.48 10.86
N ALA A 208 -11.40 -36.60 12.19
CA ALA A 208 -12.47 -36.00 12.99
C ALA A 208 -12.57 -34.47 12.84
N ALA A 209 -11.45 -33.80 12.53
CA ALA A 209 -11.42 -32.37 12.26
C ALA A 209 -12.21 -31.99 10.98
N LEU A 210 -12.31 -32.88 10.00
CA LEU A 210 -12.90 -32.58 8.68
C LEU A 210 -14.42 -32.30 8.72
N TYR A 211 -15.09 -32.60 9.83
CA TYR A 211 -16.51 -32.31 10.02
C TYR A 211 -16.78 -31.46 11.27
N ALA A 212 -15.72 -30.89 11.87
CA ALA A 212 -15.84 -29.98 13.00
C ALA A 212 -16.53 -28.68 12.56
N ASN A 213 -16.05 -28.09 11.45
CA ASN A 213 -16.47 -26.79 10.94
C ASN A 213 -17.33 -26.86 9.66
N VAL A 214 -17.45 -28.05 9.05
CA VAL A 214 -18.22 -28.28 7.82
C VAL A 214 -19.23 -29.41 8.02
N ASP A 215 -20.40 -29.31 7.41
CA ASP A 215 -21.38 -30.40 7.32
C ASP A 215 -21.23 -31.17 6.00
N TRP A 216 -21.42 -32.48 6.04
CA TRP A 216 -21.32 -33.33 4.83
C TRP A 216 -22.66 -33.98 4.51
N TYR A 217 -23.09 -33.86 3.26
CA TYR A 217 -24.28 -34.50 2.71
C TYR A 217 -23.87 -35.43 1.57
N ILE A 218 -23.98 -36.74 1.76
CA ILE A 218 -23.48 -37.73 0.80
C ILE A 218 -24.60 -38.68 0.40
N VAL A 219 -24.90 -38.74 -0.91
CA VAL A 219 -25.82 -39.69 -1.54
C VAL A 219 -24.99 -40.72 -2.32
N PRO A 220 -24.70 -41.91 -1.76
CA PRO A 220 -23.82 -42.87 -2.42
C PRO A 220 -24.42 -43.52 -3.67
N ASN A 221 -25.75 -43.47 -3.81
CA ASN A 221 -26.46 -44.08 -4.94
C ASN A 221 -27.79 -43.36 -5.19
N LEU A 222 -27.80 -42.44 -6.16
CA LEU A 222 -29.00 -41.68 -6.55
C LEU A 222 -30.00 -42.51 -7.39
N ASN A 223 -29.53 -43.54 -8.10
CA ASN A 223 -30.35 -44.41 -8.96
C ASN A 223 -30.37 -45.87 -8.44
N PRO A 224 -30.99 -46.13 -7.27
CA PRO A 224 -30.97 -47.45 -6.64
C PRO A 224 -31.62 -48.53 -7.51
N ASP A 225 -32.66 -48.18 -8.28
CA ASP A 225 -33.35 -49.13 -9.16
C ASP A 225 -32.47 -49.58 -10.33
N GLY A 226 -31.82 -48.62 -10.99
CA GLY A 226 -30.87 -48.90 -12.05
C GLY A 226 -29.67 -49.72 -11.53
N TYR A 227 -29.13 -49.36 -10.36
CA TYR A 227 -27.99 -50.08 -9.79
C TYR A 227 -28.35 -51.53 -9.44
N GLN A 228 -29.53 -51.76 -8.85
CA GLN A 228 -30.03 -53.12 -8.63
C GLN A 228 -30.18 -53.89 -9.95
N TYR A 229 -30.66 -53.24 -11.01
CA TYR A 229 -30.82 -53.85 -12.32
C TYR A 229 -29.48 -54.22 -12.97
N THR A 230 -28.44 -53.41 -12.80
CA THR A 230 -27.10 -53.72 -13.34
C THR A 230 -26.44 -54.90 -12.65
N THR A 231 -26.72 -55.14 -11.36
CA THR A 231 -26.17 -56.30 -10.64
C THR A 231 -26.87 -57.61 -10.95
N THR A 232 -28.09 -57.58 -11.52
CA THR A 232 -28.95 -58.77 -11.67
C THR A 232 -29.36 -59.10 -13.10
N VAL A 233 -29.54 -58.10 -13.97
CA VAL A 233 -30.14 -58.29 -15.32
C VAL A 233 -29.23 -57.78 -16.43
N ASN A 234 -28.91 -56.49 -16.48
CA ASN A 234 -28.10 -55.88 -17.54
C ASN A 234 -26.99 -55.00 -16.95
N ARG A 235 -25.75 -55.52 -16.95
CA ARG A 235 -24.56 -54.86 -16.37
C ARG A 235 -24.27 -53.45 -16.92
N LEU A 236 -24.64 -53.16 -18.15
CA LEU A 236 -24.30 -51.91 -18.83
C LEU A 236 -25.45 -50.90 -18.88
N TRP A 237 -26.56 -51.17 -18.18
CA TRP A 237 -27.71 -50.26 -18.11
C TRP A 237 -27.33 -48.90 -17.50
N ARG A 238 -27.62 -47.80 -18.21
CA ARG A 238 -27.26 -46.43 -17.78
C ARG A 238 -28.36 -45.74 -16.97
N LYS A 239 -29.60 -45.78 -17.50
CA LYS A 239 -30.76 -44.95 -17.10
C LYS A 239 -31.44 -45.44 -15.82
N ASN A 240 -32.46 -44.71 -15.34
CA ASN A 240 -33.37 -45.24 -14.31
C ASN A 240 -34.26 -46.38 -14.89
N ARG A 241 -35.29 -46.83 -14.14
CA ARG A 241 -36.14 -47.97 -14.52
C ARG A 241 -37.58 -47.61 -14.92
N ARG A 242 -37.87 -46.32 -15.16
CA ARG A 242 -39.22 -45.87 -15.53
C ARG A 242 -39.63 -46.32 -16.94
N LEU A 243 -40.83 -46.88 -17.10
CA LEU A 243 -41.44 -47.04 -18.42
C LEU A 243 -42.11 -45.72 -18.84
N THR A 244 -41.71 -45.16 -19.98
CA THR A 244 -42.34 -43.94 -20.52
C THR A 244 -43.68 -44.29 -21.17
N ASP A 245 -44.72 -43.52 -20.88
CA ASP A 245 -46.06 -43.77 -21.41
C ASP A 245 -46.07 -43.79 -22.95
N GLY A 246 -46.50 -44.91 -23.52
CA GLY A 246 -46.57 -45.10 -24.97
C GLY A 246 -45.26 -45.48 -25.65
N ALA A 247 -44.16 -45.67 -24.90
CA ALA A 247 -42.88 -46.15 -25.43
C ALA A 247 -42.63 -47.63 -25.11
N GLU A 248 -41.85 -48.32 -25.94
CA GLU A 248 -41.40 -49.71 -25.71
C GLU A 248 -40.09 -49.79 -24.91
N CYS A 249 -39.42 -48.65 -24.69
CA CYS A 249 -38.13 -48.54 -24.03
C CYS A 249 -38.24 -48.02 -22.59
N TYR A 250 -37.37 -48.52 -21.72
CA TYR A 250 -37.31 -48.16 -20.30
C TYR A 250 -36.20 -47.14 -20.03
N GLY A 251 -36.41 -46.31 -19.02
CA GLY A 251 -35.43 -45.47 -18.38
C GLY A 251 -35.35 -44.05 -18.95
N THR A 252 -35.14 -43.10 -18.04
CA THR A 252 -34.72 -41.72 -18.27
C THR A 252 -33.28 -41.56 -17.78
N ASP A 253 -32.43 -40.85 -18.52
CA ASP A 253 -31.13 -40.41 -18.05
C ASP A 253 -31.34 -39.30 -17.02
N LEU A 254 -31.09 -39.62 -15.75
CA LEU A 254 -31.29 -38.68 -14.65
C LEU A 254 -30.40 -37.44 -14.80
N ASN A 255 -29.19 -37.56 -15.36
CA ASN A 255 -28.29 -36.44 -15.59
C ASN A 255 -28.61 -35.66 -16.89
N ARG A 256 -29.82 -35.84 -17.42
CA ARG A 256 -30.45 -34.99 -18.46
C ARG A 256 -31.80 -34.44 -18.01
N ASN A 257 -32.22 -34.72 -16.78
CA ASN A 257 -33.56 -34.42 -16.28
C ASN A 257 -33.63 -33.11 -15.48
N PHE A 258 -32.54 -32.39 -15.26
CA PHE A 258 -32.52 -31.15 -14.47
C PHE A 258 -32.94 -29.93 -15.31
N GLY A 259 -33.55 -28.92 -14.68
CA GLY A 259 -34.24 -27.84 -15.39
C GLY A 259 -33.36 -26.74 -16.01
N TYR A 260 -32.07 -26.67 -15.67
CA TYR A 260 -31.23 -25.61 -16.22
C TYR A 260 -30.81 -25.92 -17.65
N GLN A 261 -31.15 -25.01 -18.57
CA GLN A 261 -30.91 -25.15 -20.02
C GLN A 261 -31.44 -26.48 -20.56
N TRP A 262 -32.55 -26.99 -20.02
CA TRP A 262 -33.05 -28.32 -20.38
C TRP A 262 -33.31 -28.48 -21.88
N MET A 263 -32.87 -29.60 -22.46
CA MET A 263 -33.05 -29.96 -23.88
C MET A 263 -32.38 -29.02 -24.92
N VAL A 264 -31.45 -28.13 -24.54
CA VAL A 264 -30.77 -27.24 -25.52
C VAL A 264 -29.67 -27.94 -26.34
N GLY A 265 -29.11 -29.05 -25.85
CA GLY A 265 -28.07 -29.84 -26.54
C GLY A 265 -27.64 -31.08 -25.76
N GLY A 266 -27.17 -32.14 -26.42
CA GLY A 266 -26.65 -33.34 -25.74
C GLY A 266 -27.67 -34.19 -24.98
N ALA A 267 -28.97 -33.91 -25.17
CA ALA A 267 -30.09 -34.57 -24.51
C ALA A 267 -31.12 -35.00 -25.57
N SER A 268 -31.71 -36.19 -25.42
CA SER A 268 -32.63 -36.75 -26.40
C SER A 268 -34.08 -36.72 -25.93
N SER A 269 -35.02 -36.48 -26.85
CA SER A 269 -36.45 -36.69 -26.64
C SER A 269 -36.92 -38.10 -27.04
N ASN A 270 -36.02 -38.95 -27.56
CA ASN A 270 -36.33 -40.32 -27.96
C ASN A 270 -36.24 -41.26 -26.74
N PRO A 271 -37.34 -41.91 -26.29
CA PRO A 271 -37.32 -42.78 -25.12
C PRO A 271 -36.35 -43.97 -25.20
N CYS A 272 -35.94 -44.36 -26.41
CA CYS A 272 -34.99 -45.45 -26.64
C CYS A 272 -33.52 -45.01 -26.69
N SER A 273 -33.23 -43.70 -26.68
CA SER A 273 -31.86 -43.21 -26.58
C SER A 273 -31.33 -43.37 -25.14
N GLU A 274 -30.02 -43.56 -25.01
CA GLU A 274 -29.31 -43.58 -23.73
C GLU A 274 -29.29 -42.21 -23.04
N THR A 275 -29.42 -41.12 -23.79
CA THR A 275 -29.46 -39.74 -23.27
C THR A 275 -30.89 -39.19 -23.18
N PHE A 276 -31.90 -40.05 -23.13
CA PHE A 276 -33.30 -39.64 -23.02
C PHE A 276 -33.54 -38.79 -21.76
N ALA A 277 -33.90 -37.53 -21.95
CA ALA A 277 -34.02 -36.52 -20.89
C ALA A 277 -35.28 -36.64 -20.02
N GLY A 278 -36.22 -37.50 -20.42
CA GLY A 278 -37.54 -37.60 -19.82
C GLY A 278 -38.59 -36.73 -20.56
N PRO A 279 -39.87 -36.90 -20.24
CA PRO A 279 -40.96 -36.13 -20.88
C PRO A 279 -40.97 -34.63 -20.52
N SER A 280 -40.34 -34.24 -19.43
CA SER A 280 -40.15 -32.85 -18.99
C SER A 280 -38.96 -32.76 -18.03
N GLU A 281 -38.45 -31.56 -17.79
CA GLU A 281 -37.55 -31.32 -16.65
C GLU A 281 -38.19 -31.82 -15.34
N PHE A 282 -37.35 -32.36 -14.47
CA PHE A 282 -37.69 -32.97 -13.18
C PHE A 282 -38.86 -33.97 -13.25
N SER A 283 -39.03 -34.67 -14.38
CA SER A 283 -40.06 -35.70 -14.54
C SER A 283 -39.83 -36.92 -13.65
N GLU A 284 -38.57 -37.21 -13.31
CA GLU A 284 -38.20 -38.39 -12.54
C GLU A 284 -38.20 -38.11 -11.03
N PRO A 285 -38.70 -39.05 -10.20
CA PRO A 285 -38.76 -38.85 -8.75
C PRO A 285 -37.36 -38.74 -8.12
N GLU A 286 -36.35 -39.41 -8.68
CA GLU A 286 -34.96 -39.31 -8.20
C GLU A 286 -34.40 -37.89 -8.35
N ALA A 287 -34.61 -37.26 -9.52
CA ALA A 287 -34.16 -35.89 -9.78
C ALA A 287 -34.88 -34.86 -8.88
N ARG A 288 -36.19 -35.06 -8.63
CA ARG A 288 -36.95 -34.21 -7.69
C ARG A 288 -36.46 -34.34 -6.25
N ALA A 289 -36.17 -35.56 -5.79
CA ALA A 289 -35.67 -35.80 -4.44
C ALA A 289 -34.35 -35.04 -4.17
N MET A 290 -33.42 -35.08 -5.13
CA MET A 290 -32.18 -34.33 -5.06
C MET A 290 -32.40 -32.81 -5.11
N ARG A 291 -33.23 -32.33 -6.04
CA ARG A 291 -33.59 -30.91 -6.16
C ARG A 291 -34.13 -30.34 -4.85
N ASP A 292 -35.12 -31.01 -4.29
CA ASP A 292 -35.81 -30.54 -3.08
C ASP A 292 -34.84 -30.47 -1.90
N PHE A 293 -34.00 -31.49 -1.74
CA PHE A 293 -32.98 -31.48 -0.69
C PHE A 293 -31.96 -30.34 -0.86
N ILE A 294 -31.42 -30.15 -2.06
CA ILE A 294 -30.41 -29.11 -2.32
C ILE A 294 -31.00 -27.72 -2.10
N LEU A 295 -32.22 -27.44 -2.58
CA LEU A 295 -32.87 -26.15 -2.38
C LEU A 295 -33.14 -25.84 -0.90
N ASP A 296 -33.47 -26.85 -0.10
CA ASP A 296 -33.69 -26.69 1.35
C ASP A 296 -32.40 -26.35 2.12
N HIS A 297 -31.22 -26.62 1.55
CA HIS A 297 -29.91 -26.43 2.20
C HIS A 297 -28.96 -25.50 1.43
N LYS A 298 -29.43 -24.86 0.34
CA LYS A 298 -28.58 -24.16 -0.64
C LYS A 298 -27.71 -23.04 -0.03
N ASP A 299 -28.22 -22.35 0.99
CA ASP A 299 -27.51 -21.22 1.61
C ASP A 299 -26.22 -21.69 2.32
N ASN A 300 -26.15 -22.97 2.69
CA ASN A 300 -25.03 -23.59 3.39
C ASN A 300 -24.10 -24.36 2.45
N ILE A 301 -24.61 -24.93 1.35
CA ILE A 301 -23.80 -25.74 0.43
C ILE A 301 -22.80 -24.84 -0.31
N LYS A 302 -21.50 -25.09 -0.11
CA LYS A 302 -20.40 -24.32 -0.73
C LYS A 302 -19.68 -25.10 -1.83
N LEU A 303 -19.78 -26.42 -1.80
CA LEU A 303 -19.19 -27.31 -2.79
C LEU A 303 -20.15 -28.43 -3.13
N TYR A 304 -20.34 -28.66 -4.42
CA TYR A 304 -21.08 -29.79 -4.98
C TYR A 304 -20.15 -30.66 -5.83
N VAL A 305 -20.16 -31.97 -5.60
CA VAL A 305 -19.38 -32.95 -6.35
C VAL A 305 -20.26 -34.11 -6.79
N SER A 306 -20.24 -34.43 -8.08
CA SER A 306 -20.90 -35.62 -8.62
C SER A 306 -19.87 -36.59 -9.20
N PHE A 307 -19.96 -37.86 -8.82
CA PHE A 307 -19.06 -38.91 -9.31
C PHE A 307 -19.67 -39.65 -10.50
N HIS A 308 -18.92 -39.61 -11.60
CA HIS A 308 -19.16 -40.30 -12.85
C HIS A 308 -17.98 -41.21 -13.22
N SER A 309 -18.13 -42.05 -14.24
CA SER A 309 -17.00 -42.72 -14.87
C SER A 309 -17.30 -42.98 -16.35
N PHE A 310 -16.32 -42.96 -17.24
CA PHE A 310 -14.88 -42.86 -17.00
C PHE A 310 -14.26 -41.75 -17.86
N GLY A 311 -13.11 -41.21 -17.41
CA GLY A 311 -12.40 -40.21 -18.22
C GLY A 311 -11.13 -39.58 -17.65
N GLU A 312 -10.86 -39.73 -16.34
CA GLU A 312 -9.79 -39.00 -15.64
C GLU A 312 -9.93 -37.48 -15.83
N LEU A 313 -11.16 -36.98 -15.66
CA LEU A 313 -11.47 -35.57 -15.81
C LEU A 313 -12.05 -35.02 -14.52
N LEU A 314 -11.63 -33.81 -14.18
CA LEU A 314 -12.33 -32.98 -13.20
C LEU A 314 -12.99 -31.82 -13.95
N LEU A 315 -14.30 -31.95 -14.16
CA LEU A 315 -15.06 -31.04 -15.01
C LEU A 315 -15.82 -30.01 -14.19
N TYR A 316 -15.86 -28.77 -14.67
CA TYR A 316 -16.65 -27.68 -14.10
C TYR A 316 -17.63 -27.10 -15.14
N PRO A 317 -18.75 -26.47 -14.73
CA PRO A 317 -19.73 -25.86 -15.63
C PRO A 317 -19.12 -24.88 -16.66
N TRP A 318 -19.79 -24.53 -17.75
CA TRP A 318 -21.08 -25.05 -18.20
C TRP A 318 -20.94 -26.31 -19.06
N SER A 319 -21.89 -27.22 -18.93
CA SER A 319 -21.99 -28.45 -19.70
C SER A 319 -22.95 -28.27 -20.89
N TYR A 320 -23.96 -27.40 -20.79
CA TYR A 320 -24.93 -27.17 -21.88
C TYR A 320 -24.34 -26.45 -23.12
N ALA A 321 -23.19 -25.79 -22.98
CA ALA A 321 -22.50 -25.06 -24.04
C ALA A 321 -21.03 -24.84 -23.67
N PRO A 322 -20.11 -24.67 -24.66
CA PRO A 322 -18.70 -24.35 -24.43
C PRO A 322 -18.50 -22.90 -24.00
N LEU A 323 -19.20 -22.52 -22.93
CA LEU A 323 -19.16 -21.22 -22.28
C LEU A 323 -18.47 -21.38 -20.92
N LEU A 324 -17.65 -20.40 -20.59
CA LEU A 324 -16.93 -20.34 -19.33
C LEU A 324 -17.79 -19.57 -18.29
N PRO A 325 -17.95 -20.08 -17.06
CA PRO A 325 -18.60 -19.35 -15.97
C PRO A 325 -17.79 -18.10 -15.56
N ASP A 326 -18.44 -17.19 -14.86
CA ASP A 326 -17.84 -15.97 -14.32
C ASP A 326 -16.68 -16.22 -13.35
N ASN A 327 -16.75 -17.28 -12.53
CA ASN A 327 -15.68 -17.70 -11.63
C ASN A 327 -14.78 -18.82 -12.21
N THR A 328 -14.56 -18.86 -13.52
CA THR A 328 -13.74 -19.90 -14.19
C THR A 328 -12.33 -20.02 -13.61
N GLU A 329 -11.67 -18.91 -13.29
CA GLU A 329 -10.31 -18.93 -12.76
C GLU A 329 -10.24 -19.67 -11.42
N GLU A 330 -11.21 -19.42 -10.54
CA GLU A 330 -11.34 -20.10 -9.25
C GLU A 330 -11.63 -21.60 -9.44
N LEU A 331 -12.60 -21.94 -10.29
CA LEU A 331 -12.95 -23.34 -10.58
C LEU A 331 -11.75 -24.13 -11.14
N TYR A 332 -10.97 -23.51 -12.02
CA TYR A 332 -9.79 -24.15 -12.56
C TYR A 332 -8.69 -24.34 -11.50
N ALA A 333 -8.44 -23.33 -10.66
CA ALA A 333 -7.40 -23.39 -9.63
C ALA A 333 -7.70 -24.46 -8.56
N VAL A 334 -8.93 -24.44 -8.05
CA VAL A 334 -9.40 -25.36 -7.03
C VAL A 334 -9.43 -26.79 -7.59
N GLY A 335 -9.87 -26.94 -8.84
CA GLY A 335 -9.76 -28.20 -9.56
C GLY A 335 -8.32 -28.69 -9.70
N LEU A 336 -7.38 -27.81 -10.02
CA LEU A 336 -5.97 -28.17 -10.19
C LEU A 336 -5.33 -28.64 -8.87
N ARG A 337 -5.67 -27.99 -7.74
CA ARG A 337 -5.28 -28.43 -6.39
C ARG A 337 -5.76 -29.86 -6.13
N SER A 338 -7.00 -30.17 -6.51
CA SER A 338 -7.58 -31.51 -6.38
C SER A 338 -6.85 -32.54 -7.23
N VAL A 339 -6.61 -32.24 -8.52
CA VAL A 339 -5.88 -33.11 -9.45
C VAL A 339 -4.45 -33.39 -8.98
N GLN A 340 -3.71 -32.38 -8.53
CA GLN A 340 -2.35 -32.57 -8.02
C GLN A 340 -2.32 -33.48 -6.79
N ALA A 341 -3.33 -33.38 -5.91
CA ALA A 341 -3.44 -34.27 -4.75
C ALA A 341 -3.72 -35.71 -5.17
N ILE A 342 -4.55 -35.93 -6.21
CA ILE A 342 -4.81 -37.25 -6.79
C ILE A 342 -3.53 -37.83 -7.38
N GLU A 343 -2.85 -37.09 -8.24
CA GLU A 343 -1.61 -37.52 -8.90
C GLU A 343 -0.52 -37.89 -7.87
N ALA A 344 -0.38 -37.09 -6.81
CA ALA A 344 0.58 -37.36 -5.74
C ALA A 344 0.24 -38.62 -4.93
N ALA A 345 -1.05 -38.97 -4.82
CA ALA A 345 -1.53 -40.15 -4.12
C ALA A 345 -1.65 -41.39 -5.02
N SER A 346 -1.62 -41.23 -6.35
CA SER A 346 -1.91 -42.30 -7.29
C SER A 346 -0.81 -43.35 -7.34
N VAL A 347 -1.22 -44.61 -7.21
CA VAL A 347 -0.33 -45.78 -7.37
C VAL A 347 -0.55 -46.53 -8.69
N ILE A 348 -1.62 -46.20 -9.41
CA ILE A 348 -1.92 -46.75 -10.74
C ILE A 348 -1.53 -45.78 -11.87
N GLY A 349 -1.11 -44.56 -11.53
CA GLY A 349 -0.64 -43.56 -12.48
C GLY A 349 -1.77 -42.78 -13.14
N SER A 350 -2.86 -42.53 -12.41
CA SER A 350 -4.00 -41.76 -12.90
C SER A 350 -3.58 -40.31 -13.19
N GLU A 351 -3.86 -39.83 -14.41
CA GLU A 351 -3.53 -38.47 -14.86
C GLU A 351 -4.81 -37.70 -15.14
N TYR A 352 -5.24 -36.89 -14.18
CA TYR A 352 -6.49 -36.14 -14.34
C TYR A 352 -6.27 -34.82 -15.10
N THR A 353 -7.25 -34.38 -15.87
CA THR A 353 -7.26 -33.01 -16.41
C THR A 353 -8.46 -32.20 -15.94
N VAL A 354 -8.21 -30.92 -15.60
CA VAL A 354 -9.25 -29.97 -15.21
C VAL A 354 -9.75 -29.25 -16.45
N ASN A 355 -11.06 -29.31 -16.73
CA ASN A 355 -11.63 -28.69 -17.93
C ASN A 355 -13.06 -28.20 -17.70
N ASN A 356 -13.50 -27.24 -18.51
CA ASN A 356 -14.92 -26.98 -18.67
C ASN A 356 -15.61 -28.22 -19.26
N SER A 357 -16.76 -28.62 -18.73
CA SER A 357 -17.48 -29.85 -19.12
C SER A 357 -17.74 -29.96 -20.62
N ALA A 358 -18.30 -28.92 -21.24
CA ALA A 358 -18.63 -28.94 -22.67
C ALA A 358 -17.39 -28.96 -23.57
N ILE A 359 -16.30 -28.27 -23.15
CA ILE A 359 -15.04 -28.20 -23.91
C ILE A 359 -14.20 -29.47 -23.74
N GLY A 360 -14.15 -30.03 -22.53
CA GLY A 360 -13.30 -31.15 -22.15
C GLY A 360 -13.92 -32.52 -22.37
N LEU A 361 -15.25 -32.61 -22.38
CA LEU A 361 -16.00 -33.85 -22.58
C LEU A 361 -16.95 -33.70 -23.77
N TYR A 362 -18.18 -33.26 -23.55
CA TYR A 362 -19.17 -32.96 -24.59
C TYR A 362 -20.31 -32.08 -24.08
N VAL A 363 -21.03 -31.44 -24.99
CA VAL A 363 -22.25 -30.69 -24.65
C VAL A 363 -23.31 -31.62 -24.04
N ALA A 364 -23.81 -31.27 -22.85
CA ALA A 364 -24.82 -32.00 -22.10
C ALA A 364 -25.75 -31.03 -21.35
N ALA A 365 -27.00 -30.91 -21.81
CA ALA A 365 -28.02 -30.10 -21.17
C ALA A 365 -28.80 -30.85 -20.09
N GLY A 366 -29.32 -30.11 -19.10
CA GLY A 366 -30.11 -30.68 -18.02
C GLY A 366 -29.31 -31.55 -17.05
N VAL A 367 -28.01 -31.28 -16.91
CA VAL A 367 -27.12 -31.94 -15.95
C VAL A 367 -27.24 -31.34 -14.55
N THR A 368 -26.89 -32.12 -13.53
CA THR A 368 -26.94 -31.69 -12.13
C THR A 368 -26.02 -30.52 -11.83
N THR A 369 -24.75 -30.56 -12.26
CA THR A 369 -23.73 -29.56 -11.92
C THR A 369 -24.07 -28.16 -12.42
N ASP A 370 -24.56 -28.05 -13.65
CA ASP A 370 -25.03 -26.79 -14.22
C ASP A 370 -26.24 -26.26 -13.43
N TRP A 371 -27.22 -27.12 -13.12
CA TRP A 371 -28.41 -26.71 -12.36
C TRP A 371 -28.06 -26.26 -10.93
N VAL A 372 -27.17 -26.99 -10.24
CA VAL A 372 -26.73 -26.63 -8.88
C VAL A 372 -26.01 -25.27 -8.88
N LYS A 373 -25.13 -25.01 -9.86
CA LYS A 373 -24.48 -23.70 -9.96
C LYS A 373 -25.47 -22.58 -10.27
N ALA A 374 -26.32 -22.76 -11.28
CA ALA A 374 -27.19 -21.70 -11.77
C ALA A 374 -28.38 -21.39 -10.86
N GLU A 375 -29.06 -22.42 -10.35
CA GLU A 375 -30.36 -22.27 -9.66
C GLU A 375 -30.23 -22.40 -8.14
N ALA A 376 -29.31 -23.24 -7.64
CA ALA A 376 -29.03 -23.34 -6.21
C ALA A 376 -27.97 -22.33 -5.74
N GLY A 377 -27.19 -21.74 -6.66
CA GLY A 377 -26.20 -20.69 -6.34
C GLY A 377 -24.94 -21.22 -5.66
N VAL A 378 -24.53 -22.45 -5.95
CA VAL A 378 -23.29 -23.04 -5.41
C VAL A 378 -22.13 -22.75 -6.37
N ASP A 379 -21.16 -21.95 -5.93
CA ASP A 379 -20.10 -21.45 -6.80
C ASP A 379 -19.12 -22.52 -7.27
N LEU A 380 -18.82 -23.50 -6.40
CA LEU A 380 -17.96 -24.64 -6.67
C LEU A 380 -18.81 -25.88 -6.98
N SER A 381 -18.83 -26.28 -8.25
CA SER A 381 -19.61 -27.42 -8.74
C SER A 381 -18.75 -28.24 -9.69
N TYR A 382 -18.52 -29.51 -9.38
CA TYR A 382 -17.61 -30.38 -10.13
C TYR A 382 -18.21 -31.75 -10.47
N ILE A 383 -17.81 -32.27 -11.64
CA ILE A 383 -17.96 -33.68 -12.02
C ILE A 383 -16.58 -34.33 -11.98
N PHE A 384 -16.48 -35.46 -11.30
CA PHE A 384 -15.35 -36.38 -11.47
C PHE A 384 -15.71 -37.46 -12.49
N GLU A 385 -14.99 -37.52 -13.60
CA GLU A 385 -14.97 -38.70 -14.47
C GLU A 385 -13.83 -39.61 -14.01
N LEU A 386 -14.16 -40.64 -13.22
CA LEU A 386 -13.18 -41.52 -12.56
C LEU A 386 -12.38 -42.38 -13.57
N PRO A 387 -11.20 -42.91 -13.20
CA PRO A 387 -10.36 -43.71 -14.10
C PRO A 387 -11.00 -45.04 -14.50
N ASN A 388 -10.63 -45.53 -15.69
CA ASN A 388 -10.92 -46.88 -16.12
C ASN A 388 -9.80 -47.89 -15.77
N GLY A 389 -8.74 -47.45 -15.09
CA GLY A 389 -7.68 -48.27 -14.51
C GLY A 389 -6.46 -48.46 -15.42
N ASP A 390 -5.59 -49.40 -15.06
CA ASP A 390 -4.30 -49.67 -15.74
C ASP A 390 -4.36 -50.20 -17.20
N ALA A 391 -5.56 -50.34 -17.76
CA ALA A 391 -5.81 -50.75 -19.14
C ALA A 391 -7.20 -50.22 -19.57
N PRO A 392 -7.56 -50.26 -20.87
CA PRO A 392 -8.88 -49.81 -21.30
C PRO A 392 -9.95 -50.80 -20.83
N TRP A 393 -10.46 -50.60 -19.61
CA TRP A 393 -11.56 -51.38 -19.04
C TRP A 393 -12.91 -50.68 -19.18
N TRP A 394 -12.95 -49.45 -19.71
CA TRP A 394 -14.18 -48.64 -19.83
C TRP A 394 -14.97 -48.61 -18.50
N PHE A 395 -16.24 -49.00 -18.48
CA PHE A 395 -17.06 -49.12 -17.25
C PHE A 395 -16.81 -50.40 -16.40
N MET A 396 -15.80 -51.22 -16.72
CA MET A 396 -15.51 -52.53 -16.11
C MET A 396 -14.22 -52.52 -15.28
N LEU A 397 -13.95 -51.44 -14.55
CA LEU A 397 -12.78 -51.33 -13.68
C LEU A 397 -12.64 -52.59 -12.79
N PRO A 398 -11.49 -53.31 -12.84
CA PRO A 398 -11.31 -54.56 -12.09
C PRO A 398 -11.37 -54.35 -10.58
N ALA A 399 -11.90 -55.35 -9.85
CA ALA A 399 -12.08 -55.29 -8.40
C ALA A 399 -10.78 -54.97 -7.62
N ARG A 400 -9.61 -55.38 -8.15
CA ARG A 400 -8.29 -55.10 -7.55
C ARG A 400 -7.91 -53.61 -7.58
N GLN A 401 -8.52 -52.80 -8.44
CA GLN A 401 -8.23 -51.38 -8.61
C GLN A 401 -9.19 -50.46 -7.86
N ILE A 402 -10.29 -50.99 -7.30
CA ILE A 402 -11.24 -50.19 -6.51
C ILE A 402 -10.51 -49.46 -5.38
N ARG A 403 -9.70 -50.18 -4.58
CA ARG A 403 -8.95 -49.58 -3.47
C ARG A 403 -8.01 -48.45 -3.91
N PRO A 404 -7.09 -48.66 -4.89
CA PRO A 404 -6.29 -47.57 -5.44
C PRO A 404 -7.10 -46.34 -5.84
N VAL A 405 -8.20 -46.53 -6.59
CA VAL A 405 -9.02 -45.42 -7.11
C VAL A 405 -9.74 -44.65 -6.01
N VAL A 406 -10.29 -45.34 -5.00
CA VAL A 406 -10.95 -44.63 -3.88
C VAL A 406 -9.94 -43.89 -2.99
N GLU A 407 -8.72 -44.42 -2.83
CA GLU A 407 -7.65 -43.80 -2.03
C GLU A 407 -7.10 -42.54 -2.69
N GLU A 408 -6.82 -42.55 -3.99
CA GLU A 408 -6.34 -41.37 -4.73
C GLU A 408 -7.44 -40.30 -4.87
N THR A 409 -8.69 -40.71 -5.14
CA THR A 409 -9.82 -39.76 -5.28
C THR A 409 -10.12 -39.07 -3.95
N TRP A 410 -9.95 -39.77 -2.82
CA TRP A 410 -10.09 -39.16 -1.49
C TRP A 410 -9.08 -38.03 -1.24
N ALA A 411 -7.85 -38.15 -1.75
CA ALA A 411 -6.88 -37.05 -1.67
C ALA A 411 -7.39 -35.81 -2.43
N GLY A 412 -7.99 -36.01 -3.60
CA GLY A 412 -8.66 -34.94 -4.37
C GLY A 412 -9.84 -34.32 -3.64
N ILE A 413 -10.73 -35.13 -3.03
CA ILE A 413 -11.88 -34.64 -2.24
C ILE A 413 -11.41 -33.81 -1.05
N ARG A 414 -10.37 -34.29 -0.35
CA ARG A 414 -9.79 -33.58 0.80
C ARG A 414 -9.23 -32.22 0.39
N ALA A 415 -8.53 -32.14 -0.76
CA ALA A 415 -8.03 -30.87 -1.28
C ALA A 415 -9.15 -29.87 -1.62
N LEU A 416 -10.31 -30.34 -2.12
CA LEU A 416 -11.48 -29.49 -2.33
C LEU A 416 -12.11 -29.04 -1.00
N TYR A 417 -12.16 -29.92 0.01
CA TYR A 417 -12.61 -29.58 1.36
C TYR A 417 -11.74 -28.50 2.01
N GLU A 418 -10.42 -28.63 1.92
CA GLU A 418 -9.48 -27.68 2.53
C GLU A 418 -9.70 -26.26 1.98
N TYR A 419 -10.00 -26.12 0.68
CA TYR A 419 -10.39 -24.82 0.10
C TYR A 419 -11.68 -24.25 0.70
N VAL A 420 -12.68 -25.10 0.97
CA VAL A 420 -13.95 -24.67 1.60
C VAL A 420 -13.73 -24.30 3.07
N GLU A 421 -12.81 -24.97 3.76
CA GLU A 421 -12.43 -24.66 5.14
C GLU A 421 -11.59 -23.38 5.25
N GLU A 422 -10.74 -23.07 4.26
CA GLU A 422 -9.83 -21.91 4.24
C GLU A 422 -10.52 -20.57 3.85
N ASN A 423 -11.84 -20.43 4.07
CA ASN A 423 -12.63 -19.26 3.65
C ASN A 423 -12.44 -18.02 4.56
N TYR A 424 -11.20 -17.63 4.81
CA TYR A 424 -10.86 -16.42 5.55
C TYR A 424 -11.41 -15.19 4.83
N LYS A 425 -11.95 -14.24 5.60
CA LYS A 425 -12.48 -12.97 5.10
C LYS A 425 -11.66 -11.82 5.64
N VAL A 426 -11.46 -10.79 4.83
CA VAL A 426 -10.90 -9.52 5.28
C VAL A 426 -12.01 -8.50 5.43
N TYR A 427 -12.16 -7.99 6.64
CA TYR A 427 -13.13 -6.97 7.00
C TYR A 427 -12.43 -5.62 7.10
N HIS A 428 -12.97 -4.64 6.38
CA HIS A 428 -12.59 -3.25 6.50
C HIS A 428 -13.47 -2.59 7.56
N VAL A 429 -12.88 -2.21 8.69
CA VAL A 429 -13.60 -1.78 9.90
C VAL A 429 -13.15 -0.37 10.28
N THR A 430 -14.08 0.59 10.28
CA THR A 430 -13.79 1.98 10.64
C THR A 430 -14.33 2.32 12.04
N PRO A 431 -13.46 2.67 13.01
CA PRO A 431 -13.88 3.14 14.32
C PRO A 431 -14.27 4.62 14.27
N ASN A 432 -15.54 4.92 14.53
CA ASN A 432 -16.08 6.30 14.55
C ASN A 432 -16.19 6.89 15.97
N THR A 433 -15.87 6.09 17.00
CA THR A 433 -15.89 6.53 18.41
C THR A 433 -14.69 5.97 19.17
N LEU A 434 -14.29 6.64 20.26
CA LEU A 434 -13.16 6.19 21.10
C LEU A 434 -13.40 4.80 21.71
N GLU A 435 -14.65 4.45 22.01
CA GLU A 435 -14.99 3.09 22.49
C GLU A 435 -14.86 2.04 21.39
N GLN A 436 -15.22 2.37 20.15
CA GLN A 436 -14.97 1.49 18.99
C GLN A 436 -13.47 1.28 18.76
N ALA A 437 -12.66 2.36 18.82
CA ALA A 437 -11.21 2.26 18.72
C ALA A 437 -10.60 1.35 19.81
N LYS A 438 -11.10 1.42 21.06
CA LYS A 438 -10.68 0.51 22.14
C LYS A 438 -11.05 -0.94 21.88
N ILE A 439 -12.25 -1.20 21.36
CA ILE A 439 -12.69 -2.56 21.01
C ILE A 439 -11.82 -3.13 19.89
N LEU A 440 -11.54 -2.34 18.85
CA LEU A 440 -10.70 -2.73 17.74
C LEU A 440 -9.26 -3.03 18.20
N ASN A 441 -8.71 -2.17 19.07
CA ASN A 441 -7.40 -2.38 19.68
C ASN A 441 -7.34 -3.64 20.56
N ALA A 442 -8.44 -4.03 21.22
CA ALA A 442 -8.47 -5.27 21.98
C ALA A 442 -8.32 -6.51 21.09
N TYR A 443 -8.91 -6.49 19.89
CA TYR A 443 -8.77 -7.57 18.91
C TYR A 443 -7.34 -7.76 18.40
N HIS A 444 -6.55 -6.68 18.34
CA HIS A 444 -5.14 -6.74 17.95
C HIS A 444 -4.29 -7.63 18.87
N TYR A 445 -4.68 -7.78 20.14
CA TYR A 445 -3.99 -8.65 21.10
C TYR A 445 -4.59 -10.06 21.18
N GLU A 446 -5.63 -10.38 20.41
CA GLU A 446 -6.20 -11.72 20.34
C GLU A 446 -5.53 -12.53 19.22
N GLU A 447 -5.02 -13.73 19.54
CA GLU A 447 -4.25 -14.59 18.62
C GLU A 447 -4.94 -14.97 17.29
N LYS A 448 -6.25 -14.79 17.19
CA LYS A 448 -7.08 -15.30 16.09
C LYS A 448 -7.40 -14.27 14.99
N PHE A 449 -6.99 -13.02 15.17
CA PHE A 449 -7.20 -11.96 14.19
C PHE A 449 -5.86 -11.53 13.59
N ASP A 450 -5.73 -11.61 12.26
CA ASP A 450 -4.55 -11.14 11.55
C ASP A 450 -4.88 -9.80 10.89
N PHE A 451 -4.25 -8.74 11.38
CA PHE A 451 -4.45 -7.40 10.86
C PHE A 451 -3.53 -7.18 9.65
N TRP A 452 -4.13 -6.72 8.57
CA TRP A 452 -3.45 -6.42 7.31
C TRP A 452 -3.15 -4.93 7.19
N GLU A 453 -4.11 -4.07 7.57
CA GLU A 453 -3.92 -2.64 7.79
C GLU A 453 -4.32 -2.29 9.23
N GLU A 454 -3.44 -1.59 9.94
CA GLU A 454 -3.55 -1.34 11.37
C GLU A 454 -3.65 0.17 11.64
N SER A 455 -4.86 0.73 11.49
CA SER A 455 -5.16 2.07 12.01
C SER A 455 -6.12 2.02 13.19
N HIS A 456 -5.69 2.63 14.30
CA HIS A 456 -6.49 2.75 15.52
C HIS A 456 -7.00 4.18 15.75
N LEU A 457 -6.84 5.03 14.74
CA LEU A 457 -7.28 6.41 14.78
C LEU A 457 -8.77 6.51 14.46
N LEU A 458 -9.42 7.46 15.12
CA LEU A 458 -10.82 7.80 14.86
C LEU A 458 -11.00 8.19 13.38
N GLY A 459 -11.80 7.41 12.66
CA GLY A 459 -12.14 7.64 11.25
C GLY A 459 -11.24 6.91 10.25
N ASP A 460 -10.14 6.31 10.69
CA ASP A 460 -9.25 5.54 9.81
C ASP A 460 -9.54 4.05 9.93
N PRO A 461 -9.62 3.31 8.81
CA PRO A 461 -10.02 1.91 8.82
C PRO A 461 -8.90 0.95 9.24
N SER A 462 -9.27 -0.23 9.74
CA SER A 462 -8.40 -1.39 9.82
C SER A 462 -8.92 -2.51 8.92
N ASP A 463 -8.03 -3.22 8.24
CA ASP A 463 -8.34 -4.42 7.47
C ASP A 463 -7.94 -5.67 8.27
N ILE A 464 -8.91 -6.52 8.59
CA ILE A 464 -8.73 -7.63 9.53
C ILE A 464 -9.12 -8.94 8.85
N MET A 465 -8.16 -9.85 8.68
CA MET A 465 -8.41 -11.21 8.24
C MET A 465 -8.94 -12.07 9.41
N VAL A 466 -10.07 -12.72 9.18
CA VAL A 466 -10.80 -13.48 10.20
C VAL A 466 -11.08 -14.90 9.71
N ALA A 467 -10.70 -15.89 10.52
CA ALA A 467 -10.97 -17.29 10.29
C ALA A 467 -12.48 -17.61 10.26
N PRO A 468 -12.97 -18.53 9.41
CA PRO A 468 -14.39 -18.85 9.26
C PRO A 468 -15.15 -19.12 10.56
N GLU A 469 -14.51 -19.80 11.51
CA GLU A 469 -15.07 -20.14 12.82
C GLU A 469 -15.33 -18.90 13.70
N ASP A 470 -14.57 -17.82 13.50
CA ASP A 470 -14.64 -16.59 14.28
C ASP A 470 -15.50 -15.49 13.63
N GLN A 471 -15.68 -15.55 12.30
CA GLN A 471 -16.47 -14.58 11.53
C GLN A 471 -17.86 -14.29 12.15
N PRO A 472 -18.68 -15.28 12.55
CA PRO A 472 -20.00 -14.98 13.10
C PRO A 472 -19.94 -14.23 14.43
N ALA A 473 -18.95 -14.52 15.27
CA ALA A 473 -18.79 -13.83 16.55
C ALA A 473 -18.27 -12.40 16.35
N PHE A 474 -17.34 -12.24 15.42
CA PHE A 474 -16.77 -10.96 15.02
C PHE A 474 -17.83 -10.02 14.44
N GLU A 475 -18.58 -10.46 13.43
CA GLU A 475 -19.66 -9.68 12.79
C GLU A 475 -20.77 -9.28 13.78
N ARG A 476 -21.14 -10.19 14.70
CA ARG A 476 -22.10 -9.86 15.77
C ARG A 476 -21.58 -8.76 16.68
N ASN A 477 -20.28 -8.77 17.00
CA ASN A 477 -19.69 -7.75 17.85
C ASN A 477 -19.60 -6.40 17.13
N LEU A 478 -19.19 -6.40 15.85
CA LEU A 478 -19.17 -5.19 15.02
C LEU A 478 -20.56 -4.56 14.92
N THR A 479 -21.56 -5.38 14.59
CA THR A 479 -22.97 -4.94 14.47
C THR A 479 -23.52 -4.42 15.79
N ARG A 480 -23.23 -5.11 16.91
CA ARG A 480 -23.71 -4.72 18.25
C ARG A 480 -23.14 -3.37 18.71
N ASN A 481 -21.89 -3.08 18.35
CA ASN A 481 -21.22 -1.84 18.71
C ASN A 481 -21.31 -0.77 17.61
N LEU A 482 -22.15 -0.98 16.59
CA LEU A 482 -22.44 -0.02 15.52
C LEU A 482 -21.18 0.44 14.76
N PHE A 483 -20.24 -0.49 14.51
CA PHE A 483 -19.12 -0.22 13.62
C PHE A 483 -19.61 0.00 12.19
N ASP A 484 -18.95 0.91 11.47
CA ASP A 484 -19.03 0.96 10.01
C ASP A 484 -18.04 -0.07 9.48
N TYR A 485 -18.52 -1.07 8.73
CA TYR A 485 -17.66 -2.11 8.20
C TYR A 485 -18.16 -2.67 6.87
N SER A 486 -17.22 -3.17 6.07
CA SER A 486 -17.48 -3.91 4.84
C SER A 486 -16.56 -5.12 4.72
N ILE A 487 -16.91 -6.07 3.88
CA ILE A 487 -16.04 -7.20 3.54
C ILE A 487 -15.31 -6.80 2.27
N VAL A 488 -13.99 -6.60 2.37
CA VAL A 488 -13.14 -6.24 1.22
C VAL A 488 -12.59 -7.46 0.51
N ILE A 489 -12.42 -8.57 1.23
CA ILE A 489 -12.10 -9.89 0.65
C ILE A 489 -13.05 -10.91 1.24
N ASP A 490 -13.84 -11.54 0.38
CA ASP A 490 -14.84 -12.55 0.73
C ASP A 490 -14.25 -13.96 0.89
N ASN A 491 -13.13 -14.23 0.22
CA ASN A 491 -12.34 -15.45 0.34
C ASN A 491 -10.86 -15.18 0.02
N VAL A 492 -10.00 -15.15 1.05
CA VAL A 492 -8.56 -14.93 0.89
C VAL A 492 -7.89 -16.04 0.08
N GLU A 493 -8.34 -17.29 0.21
CA GLU A 493 -7.76 -18.41 -0.52
C GLU A 493 -7.99 -18.26 -2.04
N ARG A 494 -9.09 -17.61 -2.45
CA ARG A 494 -9.32 -17.26 -3.86
C ARG A 494 -8.21 -16.36 -4.42
N LEU A 495 -7.79 -15.33 -3.67
CA LEU A 495 -6.70 -14.43 -4.08
C LEU A 495 -5.35 -15.16 -4.14
N ILE A 496 -5.08 -16.04 -3.17
CA ILE A 496 -3.86 -16.87 -3.16
C ILE A 496 -3.81 -17.78 -4.39
N GLN A 497 -4.93 -18.39 -4.77
CA GLN A 497 -5.00 -19.25 -5.94
C GLN A 497 -4.88 -18.48 -7.26
N GLN A 498 -5.49 -17.30 -7.35
CA GLN A 498 -5.35 -16.43 -8.52
C GLN A 498 -3.88 -16.00 -8.72
N GLU A 499 -3.21 -15.60 -7.63
CA GLU A 499 -1.78 -15.23 -7.65
C GLU A 499 -0.89 -16.41 -8.09
N LYS A 500 -1.16 -17.63 -7.60
CA LYS A 500 -0.47 -18.85 -8.05
C LYS A 500 -0.66 -19.10 -9.55
N ILE A 501 -1.87 -18.88 -10.08
CA ILE A 501 -2.17 -19.02 -11.52
C ILE A 501 -1.37 -18.01 -12.32
N GLU A 502 -1.44 -16.72 -11.99
CA GLU A 502 -0.71 -15.66 -12.70
C GLU A 502 0.80 -15.95 -12.76
N ARG A 503 1.36 -16.44 -11.64
CA ARG A 503 2.75 -16.88 -11.55
C ARG A 503 3.07 -18.10 -12.39
N SER A 504 2.12 -19.02 -12.55
CA SER A 504 2.30 -20.19 -13.41
C SER A 504 2.26 -19.80 -14.90
N MET A 505 1.45 -18.82 -15.27
CA MET A 505 1.29 -18.34 -16.66
C MET A 505 2.46 -17.46 -17.12
N THR A 506 3.05 -16.67 -16.22
CA THR A 506 4.21 -15.80 -16.51
C THR A 506 5.56 -16.54 -16.55
N ARG A 507 5.52 -17.88 -16.48
CA ARG A 507 6.70 -18.77 -16.40
C ARG A 507 7.63 -18.60 -17.60
N THR A 508 8.65 -17.78 -17.42
CA THR A 508 9.86 -17.80 -18.25
C THR A 508 10.94 -18.51 -17.44
N MET A 509 11.48 -19.64 -17.92
CA MET A 509 12.65 -20.24 -17.27
C MET A 509 13.84 -19.29 -17.44
N LEU A 510 14.21 -18.59 -16.37
CA LEU A 510 15.42 -17.77 -16.36
C LEU A 510 16.66 -18.63 -16.15
N ALA A 511 17.77 -18.25 -16.77
CA ALA A 511 19.05 -18.88 -16.49
C ALA A 511 19.50 -18.52 -15.06
N PRO A 512 20.24 -19.39 -14.35
CA PRO A 512 20.77 -19.09 -13.02
C PRO A 512 21.51 -17.74 -12.98
N GLY A 513 21.10 -16.86 -12.06
CA GLY A 513 21.68 -15.53 -11.86
C GLY A 513 21.11 -14.42 -12.78
N GLN A 514 19.95 -14.63 -13.39
CA GLN A 514 19.15 -13.57 -14.01
C GLN A 514 17.96 -13.21 -13.10
N VAL A 515 17.64 -11.91 -13.00
CA VAL A 515 16.48 -11.40 -12.26
C VAL A 515 15.52 -10.74 -13.24
N THR A 516 14.22 -10.98 -13.09
CA THR A 516 13.16 -10.25 -13.80
C THR A 516 12.16 -9.67 -12.83
N PHE A 517 11.57 -8.53 -13.20
CA PHE A 517 10.54 -7.85 -12.41
C PHE A 517 9.14 -8.06 -13.02
N SER A 518 8.92 -9.18 -13.72
CA SER A 518 7.64 -9.57 -14.34
C SER A 518 6.88 -10.64 -13.57
N SER A 519 7.43 -11.14 -12.46
CA SER A 519 6.83 -12.14 -11.57
C SER A 519 7.56 -12.17 -10.22
N PHE A 520 6.88 -12.59 -9.14
CA PHE A 520 7.55 -12.85 -7.87
C PHE A 520 8.50 -14.04 -7.95
N MET A 521 9.72 -13.85 -7.47
CA MET A 521 10.77 -14.86 -7.45
C MET A 521 10.42 -16.01 -6.47
N ARG A 522 10.67 -17.27 -6.86
CA ARG A 522 10.40 -18.49 -6.05
C ARG A 522 11.54 -18.81 -5.08
N HIS A 523 11.30 -19.71 -4.11
CA HIS A 523 12.33 -20.18 -3.18
C HIS A 523 13.54 -20.88 -3.85
N SER A 524 13.35 -21.65 -4.93
CA SER A 524 14.46 -22.18 -5.74
C SER A 524 15.35 -21.06 -6.33
N GLU A 525 14.94 -19.81 -6.15
CA GLU A 525 15.56 -18.56 -6.58
C GLU A 525 16.04 -17.68 -5.41
N VAL A 526 15.88 -18.08 -4.13
CA VAL A 526 16.69 -17.50 -3.03
C VAL A 526 18.17 -17.83 -3.24
N ILE A 527 18.45 -19.04 -3.74
CA ILE A 527 19.77 -19.39 -4.31
C ILE A 527 20.11 -18.48 -5.49
N GLN A 528 19.14 -18.05 -6.30
CA GLN A 528 19.38 -17.07 -7.36
C GLN A 528 19.60 -15.66 -6.82
N HIS A 529 19.02 -15.20 -5.70
CA HIS A 529 19.39 -13.93 -5.08
C HIS A 529 20.86 -13.99 -4.68
N MET A 530 21.25 -15.04 -3.96
CA MET A 530 22.64 -15.25 -3.55
C MET A 530 23.57 -15.40 -4.77
N ALA A 531 23.17 -16.16 -5.79
CA ALA A 531 23.95 -16.35 -7.01
C ALA A 531 24.00 -15.09 -7.88
N TYR A 532 22.92 -14.30 -7.92
CA TYR A 532 22.83 -13.03 -8.62
C TYR A 532 23.77 -12.02 -7.97
N LEU A 533 23.69 -11.83 -6.64
CA LEU A 533 24.62 -10.96 -5.92
C LEU A 533 26.07 -11.40 -6.12
N ARG A 534 26.38 -12.70 -5.93
CA ARG A 534 27.73 -13.26 -6.11
C ARG A 534 28.23 -13.09 -7.55
N ARG A 535 27.37 -13.31 -8.54
CA ARG A 535 27.70 -13.12 -9.96
C ARG A 535 27.90 -11.64 -10.29
N LEU A 536 27.05 -10.77 -9.79
CA LEU A 536 27.14 -9.34 -10.00
C LEU A 536 28.45 -8.77 -9.42
N ALA A 537 28.85 -9.20 -8.22
CA ALA A 537 30.17 -8.86 -7.67
C ALA A 537 31.34 -9.46 -8.47
N ALA A 538 31.16 -10.65 -9.08
CA ALA A 538 32.17 -11.24 -9.95
C ALA A 538 32.29 -10.54 -11.32
N ASP A 539 31.16 -10.11 -11.89
CA ASP A 539 31.07 -9.42 -13.19
C ASP A 539 31.50 -7.94 -13.05
N TYR A 540 31.29 -7.34 -11.87
CA TYR A 540 31.57 -5.94 -11.56
C TYR A 540 32.45 -5.73 -10.30
N PRO A 541 33.64 -6.36 -10.22
CA PRO A 541 34.46 -6.41 -9.00
C PRO A 541 35.05 -5.05 -8.58
N ASN A 542 35.01 -4.06 -9.47
CA ASN A 542 35.50 -2.70 -9.20
C ASN A 542 34.44 -1.79 -8.57
N ILE A 543 33.17 -2.22 -8.54
CA ILE A 543 32.05 -1.42 -8.04
C ILE A 543 31.17 -2.18 -7.04
N ALA A 544 31.23 -3.50 -6.95
CA ALA A 544 30.39 -4.27 -6.02
C ALA A 544 31.15 -5.44 -5.37
N THR A 545 30.83 -5.67 -4.10
CA THR A 545 31.21 -6.84 -3.30
C THR A 545 30.00 -7.42 -2.59
N VAL A 546 30.06 -8.71 -2.27
CA VAL A 546 29.07 -9.36 -1.42
C VAL A 546 29.71 -9.73 -0.10
N GLU A 547 29.05 -9.35 0.98
CA GLU A 547 29.43 -9.65 2.35
C GLU A 547 28.35 -10.54 2.98
N LYS A 548 28.76 -11.54 3.77
CA LYS A 548 27.85 -12.29 4.62
C LYS A 548 27.82 -11.62 5.98
N ILE A 549 26.67 -11.09 6.36
CA ILE A 549 26.50 -10.35 7.63
C ILE A 549 25.93 -11.22 8.75
N GLY A 550 25.37 -12.39 8.41
CA GLY A 550 24.81 -13.34 9.38
C GLY A 550 24.32 -14.63 8.74
N GLU A 551 23.70 -15.47 9.56
CA GLU A 551 22.91 -16.64 9.15
C GLU A 551 21.52 -16.52 9.75
N SER A 552 20.49 -16.95 9.02
CA SER A 552 19.13 -17.07 9.55
C SER A 552 19.02 -18.25 10.53
N TYR A 553 17.88 -18.37 11.20
CA TYR A 553 17.64 -19.44 12.17
C TYR A 553 17.83 -20.87 11.59
N GLU A 554 17.36 -21.12 10.37
CA GLU A 554 17.52 -22.40 9.67
C GLU A 554 18.87 -22.52 8.92
N GLY A 555 19.78 -21.57 9.12
CA GLY A 555 21.17 -21.62 8.64
C GLY A 555 21.38 -21.13 7.20
N ARG A 556 20.51 -20.27 6.67
CA ARG A 556 20.69 -19.65 5.35
C ARG A 556 21.53 -18.37 5.47
N ASP A 557 22.42 -18.12 4.52
CA ASP A 557 23.24 -16.91 4.51
C ASP A 557 22.38 -15.63 4.42
N ILE A 558 22.64 -14.65 5.27
CA ILE A 558 22.13 -13.28 5.12
C ILE A 558 23.22 -12.48 4.41
N LEU A 559 22.95 -12.09 3.15
CA LEU A 559 23.93 -11.44 2.29
C LEU A 559 23.61 -9.96 2.10
N MET A 560 24.66 -9.15 2.15
CA MET A 560 24.65 -7.73 1.85
C MET A 560 25.46 -7.46 0.58
N LEU A 561 24.93 -6.63 -0.32
CA LEU A 561 25.72 -6.02 -1.37
C LEU A 561 26.35 -4.72 -0.85
N LYS A 562 27.68 -4.67 -0.87
CA LYS A 562 28.47 -3.49 -0.52
C LYS A 562 29.15 -2.93 -1.77
N GLN A 563 28.93 -1.66 -2.05
CA GLN A 563 29.58 -0.99 -3.17
C GLN A 563 31.06 -0.66 -2.87
N ILE A 564 31.92 -0.76 -3.89
CA ILE A 564 33.34 -0.33 -3.83
C ILE A 564 33.51 0.95 -4.65
N GLY A 565 33.34 2.11 -4.04
CA GLY A 565 33.53 3.39 -4.72
C GLY A 565 34.83 4.07 -4.32
N GLY A 566 35.94 3.77 -4.98
CA GLY A 566 37.21 4.49 -4.76
C GLY A 566 38.23 4.23 -5.86
N LEU A 567 38.11 4.93 -7.01
CA LEU A 567 39.09 4.85 -8.08
C LEU A 567 40.37 5.60 -7.67
N LEU A 568 41.34 4.84 -7.16
CA LEU A 568 42.73 5.21 -6.93
C LEU A 568 43.39 5.76 -8.22
N PHE A 569 43.71 7.05 -8.25
CA PHE A 569 44.98 7.47 -8.87
C PHE A 569 46.08 7.32 -7.81
N ARG A 570 46.69 6.14 -7.70
CA ARG A 570 48.01 5.97 -7.05
C ARG A 570 49.02 5.42 -8.05
N ILE A 571 49.82 6.32 -8.61
CA ILE A 571 51.21 6.04 -8.98
C ILE A 571 52.08 6.98 -8.16
N SER A 572 52.52 6.55 -6.97
CA SER A 572 53.88 6.73 -6.42
C SER A 572 53.91 6.54 -4.90
N SER A 573 55.09 6.15 -4.42
CA SER A 573 55.44 5.60 -3.12
C SER A 573 55.35 6.57 -1.94
N GLY A 574 54.55 6.22 -0.91
CA GLY A 574 54.59 6.80 0.44
C GLY A 574 53.28 6.57 1.20
N PRO A 575 53.28 6.39 2.54
CA PRO A 575 52.06 6.30 3.30
C PRO A 575 51.47 7.71 3.47
N SER A 576 50.27 7.93 2.93
CA SER A 576 49.40 9.04 3.31
C SER A 576 48.04 8.46 3.69
N GLU A 577 47.69 8.67 4.96
CA GLU A 577 46.39 8.47 5.59
C GLU A 577 45.56 9.73 5.37
N THR A 578 44.88 9.88 4.23
CA THR A 578 43.88 10.94 4.02
C THR A 578 42.98 10.58 2.83
N SER A 579 41.92 9.80 3.07
CA SER A 579 40.72 9.84 2.22
C SER A 579 39.54 10.05 3.17
N THR A 580 38.79 11.12 3.00
CA THR A 580 37.57 11.39 3.75
C THR A 580 36.57 10.24 3.54
N PRO A 581 35.93 9.72 4.60
CA PRO A 581 34.89 8.71 4.46
C PRO A 581 33.67 9.28 3.73
N LYS A 582 33.06 8.51 2.83
CA LYS A 582 31.80 8.90 2.17
C LYS A 582 30.61 8.71 3.10
N PRO A 583 29.53 9.50 2.94
CA PRO A 583 28.26 9.18 3.60
C PRO A 583 27.73 7.83 3.11
N GLY A 584 27.13 7.07 4.01
CA GLY A 584 26.59 5.72 3.74
C GLY A 584 25.07 5.64 3.81
N ILE A 585 24.48 4.82 2.95
CA ILE A 585 23.05 4.47 2.95
C ILE A 585 22.91 2.96 3.21
N LEU A 586 22.17 2.60 4.26
CA LEU A 586 21.79 1.22 4.56
C LEU A 586 20.33 0.97 4.16
N ILE A 587 20.09 -0.10 3.42
CA ILE A 587 18.77 -0.58 3.03
C ILE A 587 18.62 -2.03 3.44
N ASP A 588 17.51 -2.38 4.07
CA ASP A 588 17.06 -3.76 4.21
C ASP A 588 15.64 -3.96 3.67
N ALA A 589 15.32 -5.21 3.37
CA ALA A 589 14.04 -5.62 2.84
C ALA A 589 13.72 -7.05 3.28
N GLY A 590 12.42 -7.38 3.28
CA GLY A 590 11.95 -8.74 3.56
C GLY A 590 12.15 -9.16 5.00
N ILE A 591 12.10 -8.24 5.95
CA ILE A 591 12.10 -8.55 7.39
C ILE A 591 10.83 -9.31 7.78
N HIS A 592 9.67 -8.89 7.26
CA HIS A 592 8.46 -9.71 7.24
C HIS A 592 8.37 -10.46 5.92
N CYS A 593 8.17 -11.78 6.00
CA CYS A 593 8.32 -12.62 4.83
C CYS A 593 7.08 -12.70 3.91
N ARG A 594 5.89 -12.30 4.38
CA ARG A 594 4.66 -12.18 3.57
C ARG A 594 4.71 -11.02 2.56
N GLU A 595 5.63 -10.07 2.76
CA GLU A 595 5.77 -8.81 2.04
C GLU A 595 6.62 -8.98 0.76
N TRP A 596 6.07 -9.71 -0.21
CA TRP A 596 6.85 -10.19 -1.36
C TRP A 596 7.40 -9.11 -2.29
N ILE A 597 6.88 -7.89 -2.24
CA ILE A 597 7.34 -6.77 -3.07
C ILE A 597 8.64 -6.13 -2.55
N ALA A 598 8.95 -6.26 -1.25
CA ALA A 598 10.14 -5.63 -0.67
C ALA A 598 11.47 -6.20 -1.23
N PRO A 599 11.71 -7.53 -1.31
CA PRO A 599 12.94 -8.04 -1.93
C PRO A 599 13.16 -7.63 -3.40
N PRO A 600 12.13 -7.66 -4.29
CA PRO A 600 12.21 -7.09 -5.63
C PRO A 600 12.63 -5.62 -5.68
N VAL A 601 12.12 -4.77 -4.78
CA VAL A 601 12.54 -3.35 -4.71
C VAL A 601 14.04 -3.24 -4.44
N ALA A 602 14.55 -3.95 -3.41
CA ALA A 602 15.97 -3.95 -3.09
C ALA A 602 16.85 -4.46 -4.24
N LEU A 603 16.43 -5.53 -4.93
CA LEU A 603 17.14 -6.07 -6.09
C LEU A 603 17.10 -5.15 -7.30
N TYR A 604 16.01 -4.40 -7.49
CA TYR A 604 15.90 -3.39 -8.53
C TYR A 604 16.87 -2.23 -8.27
N ILE A 605 16.96 -1.74 -7.03
CA ILE A 605 17.93 -0.71 -6.63
C ILE A 605 19.37 -1.20 -6.93
N ILE A 606 19.71 -2.44 -6.54
CA ILE A 606 21.02 -3.05 -6.85
C ILE A 606 21.27 -3.08 -8.36
N GLN A 607 20.27 -3.50 -9.16
CA GLN A 607 20.37 -3.51 -10.60
C GLN A 607 20.64 -2.11 -11.17
N GLN A 608 19.91 -1.10 -10.69
CA GLN A 608 20.06 0.28 -11.13
C GLN A 608 21.41 0.89 -10.73
N LEU A 609 21.95 0.55 -9.57
CA LEU A 609 23.26 1.03 -9.14
C LEU A 609 24.39 0.35 -9.91
N VAL A 610 24.35 -0.98 -10.11
CA VAL A 610 25.51 -1.70 -10.65
C VAL A 610 25.50 -1.83 -12.17
N GLN A 611 24.33 -2.02 -12.78
CA GLN A 611 24.22 -2.33 -14.21
C GLN A 611 23.83 -1.11 -15.07
N ASN A 612 23.20 -0.08 -14.49
CA ASN A 612 22.81 1.12 -15.22
C ASN A 612 23.83 2.25 -15.03
N SER A 613 24.69 2.43 -16.04
CA SER A 613 25.74 3.46 -16.02
C SER A 613 25.23 4.90 -15.91
N ALA A 614 23.95 5.19 -16.19
CA ALA A 614 23.38 6.52 -15.99
C ALA A 614 23.38 6.92 -14.50
N ASN A 615 23.29 5.94 -13.61
CA ASN A 615 23.29 6.14 -12.15
C ASN A 615 24.70 6.10 -11.56
N ALA A 616 25.75 6.18 -12.39
CA ALA A 616 27.13 6.07 -11.92
C ALA A 616 27.54 7.12 -10.88
N HIS A 617 26.94 8.31 -10.96
CA HIS A 617 27.14 9.37 -9.99
C HIS A 617 26.65 8.98 -8.59
N MET A 618 25.57 8.19 -8.48
CA MET A 618 24.95 7.85 -7.20
C MET A 618 25.85 7.03 -6.28
N TYR A 619 26.73 6.23 -6.87
CA TYR A 619 27.70 5.42 -6.13
C TYR A 619 29.11 6.04 -6.17
N ALA A 620 29.32 7.09 -6.96
CA ALA A 620 30.60 7.80 -6.97
C ALA A 620 30.82 8.59 -5.67
N ASN A 621 29.74 9.08 -5.05
CA ASN A 621 29.77 10.06 -3.96
C ASN A 621 29.20 9.52 -2.63
N VAL A 622 28.46 8.41 -2.66
CA VAL A 622 27.80 7.80 -1.50
C VAL A 622 28.09 6.29 -1.48
N ASP A 623 28.32 5.72 -0.29
CA ASP A 623 28.49 4.28 -0.11
C ASP A 623 27.13 3.59 0.12
N TRP A 624 26.87 2.49 -0.58
CA TRP A 624 25.59 1.76 -0.51
C TRP A 624 25.77 0.37 0.11
N TYR A 625 24.87 0.06 1.04
CA TYR A 625 24.78 -1.21 1.77
C TYR A 625 23.35 -1.75 1.68
N ILE A 626 23.13 -2.84 0.95
CA ILE A 626 21.77 -3.32 0.66
C ILE A 626 21.63 -4.79 1.04
N VAL A 627 20.68 -5.10 1.92
CA VAL A 627 20.28 -6.46 2.33
C VAL A 627 18.93 -6.80 1.67
N PRO A 628 18.91 -7.56 0.56
CA PRO A 628 17.68 -7.75 -0.20
C PRO A 628 16.63 -8.64 0.46
N ASN A 629 17.04 -9.49 1.41
CA ASN A 629 16.13 -10.36 2.14
C ASN A 629 16.73 -10.69 3.52
N LEU A 630 16.19 -10.08 4.57
CA LEU A 630 16.63 -10.28 5.94
C LEU A 630 16.08 -11.56 6.57
N ASN A 631 14.90 -12.03 6.14
CA ASN A 631 14.23 -13.24 6.65
C ASN A 631 14.10 -14.32 5.54
N PRO A 632 15.22 -14.91 5.08
CA PRO A 632 15.20 -15.87 3.98
C PRO A 632 14.43 -17.17 4.31
N ASP A 633 14.32 -17.54 5.59
CA ASP A 633 13.61 -18.75 6.04
C ASP A 633 12.10 -18.55 5.97
N GLY A 634 11.59 -17.45 6.53
CA GLY A 634 10.18 -17.10 6.40
C GLY A 634 9.80 -16.91 4.93
N TYR A 635 10.69 -16.28 4.14
CA TYR A 635 10.44 -16.06 2.72
C TYR A 635 10.36 -17.37 1.94
N GLU A 636 11.13 -18.42 2.29
CA GLU A 636 10.86 -19.76 1.76
C GLU A 636 9.45 -20.22 2.11
N PHE A 637 9.14 -20.18 3.41
CA PHE A 637 7.95 -20.83 3.93
C PHE A 637 6.67 -20.27 3.31
N THR A 638 6.66 -18.97 2.98
CA THR A 638 5.55 -18.35 2.25
C THR A 638 5.38 -18.86 0.82
N GLN A 639 6.43 -19.36 0.20
CA GLN A 639 6.41 -19.85 -1.18
C GLN A 639 5.90 -21.30 -1.28
N SER A 640 6.10 -22.11 -0.25
CA SER A 640 5.81 -23.56 -0.26
C SER A 640 4.70 -24.00 0.70
N ASN A 641 4.36 -23.18 1.70
CA ASN A 641 3.46 -23.57 2.78
C ASN A 641 2.37 -22.52 3.00
N ASN A 642 2.63 -21.51 3.84
CA ASN A 642 1.64 -20.49 4.20
C ASN A 642 2.03 -19.14 3.58
N ARG A 643 1.33 -18.74 2.50
CA ARG A 643 1.58 -17.50 1.75
C ARG A 643 1.62 -16.23 2.60
N LEU A 644 0.84 -16.18 3.68
CA LEU A 644 0.67 -14.99 4.52
C LEU A 644 1.47 -15.05 5.82
N TRP A 645 2.40 -16.02 5.96
CA TRP A 645 3.28 -16.11 7.12
C TRP A 645 4.12 -14.83 7.29
N ARG A 646 4.05 -14.18 8.47
CA ARG A 646 4.75 -12.92 8.75
C ARG A 646 6.14 -13.13 9.37
N LYS A 647 6.21 -14.00 10.39
CA LYS A 647 7.34 -14.18 11.32
C LYS A 647 8.53 -14.92 10.71
N ASN A 648 9.66 -14.99 11.42
CA ASN A 648 10.73 -15.93 11.09
C ASN A 648 10.31 -17.39 11.36
N ARG A 649 11.26 -18.34 11.29
CA ARG A 649 11.00 -19.79 11.45
C ARG A 649 11.50 -20.38 12.77
N ARG A 650 11.75 -19.55 13.80
CA ARG A 650 12.30 -20.05 15.05
C ARG A 650 11.40 -21.03 15.80
N LEU A 651 11.97 -22.16 16.19
CA LEU A 651 11.38 -23.11 17.15
C LEU A 651 11.89 -22.77 18.56
N THR A 652 11.13 -21.96 19.30
CA THR A 652 11.47 -21.61 20.70
C THR A 652 11.07 -22.75 21.64
N GLU A 653 11.99 -23.19 22.50
CA GLU A 653 11.73 -24.27 23.47
C GLU A 653 10.62 -23.85 24.46
N GLY A 654 9.52 -24.62 24.48
CA GLY A 654 8.35 -24.33 25.32
C GLY A 654 7.32 -23.36 24.69
N ALA A 655 7.58 -22.81 23.51
CA ALA A 655 6.60 -22.03 22.76
C ALA A 655 5.56 -22.93 22.09
N GLN A 656 4.32 -22.45 22.02
CA GLN A 656 3.20 -23.18 21.39
C GLN A 656 3.21 -23.01 19.86
N CYS A 657 3.66 -21.85 19.38
CA CYS A 657 3.73 -21.52 17.97
C CYS A 657 5.14 -21.15 17.52
N ILE A 658 5.37 -21.26 16.22
CA ILE A 658 6.68 -21.06 15.57
C ILE A 658 6.83 -19.58 15.19
N GLY A 659 8.05 -19.06 15.32
CA GLY A 659 8.47 -17.80 14.73
C GLY A 659 8.34 -16.59 15.66
N THR A 660 9.18 -15.60 15.41
CA THR A 660 9.25 -14.29 16.04
C THR A 660 9.08 -13.19 14.98
N ASP A 661 8.37 -12.11 15.32
CA ASP A 661 8.33 -10.89 14.53
C ASP A 661 9.67 -10.17 14.68
N LEU A 662 10.47 -10.19 13.62
CA LEU A 662 11.81 -9.60 13.61
C LEU A 662 11.76 -8.08 13.81
N ASN A 663 10.70 -7.40 13.35
CA ASN A 663 10.54 -5.95 13.54
C ASN A 663 9.86 -5.59 14.88
N ARG A 664 9.80 -6.55 15.81
CA ARG A 664 9.54 -6.33 17.25
C ARG A 664 10.71 -6.79 18.11
N ASN A 665 11.77 -7.34 17.50
CA ASN A 665 12.88 -7.96 18.19
C ASN A 665 14.06 -7.00 18.49
N PHE A 666 14.00 -5.72 18.11
CA PHE A 666 15.08 -4.76 18.37
C PHE A 666 15.00 -4.16 19.78
N GLY A 667 16.14 -3.71 20.32
CA GLY A 667 16.28 -3.38 21.75
C GLY A 667 15.74 -2.02 22.22
N TYR A 668 15.39 -1.10 21.32
CA TYR A 668 14.96 0.24 21.72
C TYR A 668 13.49 0.23 22.18
N TYR A 669 13.26 0.58 23.45
CA TYR A 669 11.95 0.48 24.12
C TYR A 669 11.28 -0.90 23.97
N TRP A 670 12.07 -1.97 23.83
CA TRP A 670 11.55 -3.32 23.59
C TRP A 670 10.42 -3.70 24.56
N MET A 671 9.32 -4.24 24.01
CA MET A 671 8.08 -4.60 24.74
C MET A 671 7.32 -3.43 25.41
N HIS A 672 7.61 -2.17 25.06
CA HIS A 672 6.87 -1.01 25.61
C HIS A 672 5.40 -0.96 25.16
N ALA A 673 5.14 -1.06 23.85
CA ALA A 673 3.81 -1.04 23.24
C ALA A 673 3.83 -1.78 21.88
N GLY A 674 2.68 -2.26 21.40
CA GLY A 674 2.52 -2.91 20.08
C GLY A 674 3.38 -4.15 19.85
N ALA A 675 3.69 -4.89 20.92
CA ALA A 675 4.51 -6.10 20.92
C ALA A 675 3.93 -7.13 21.89
N SER A 676 4.04 -8.42 21.56
CA SER A 676 3.49 -9.51 22.39
C SER A 676 4.56 -10.45 22.94
N GLN A 677 4.31 -11.01 24.14
CA GLN A 677 5.08 -12.14 24.70
C GLN A 677 4.47 -13.49 24.35
N ASP A 678 3.30 -13.51 23.72
CA ASP A 678 2.65 -14.73 23.29
C ASP A 678 3.27 -15.23 21.99
N SER A 679 3.86 -16.43 22.01
CA SER A 679 4.47 -17.05 20.83
C SER A 679 3.52 -17.24 19.64
N CYS A 680 2.21 -17.31 19.87
CA CYS A 680 1.19 -17.48 18.84
C CYS A 680 0.71 -16.17 18.22
N SER A 681 1.02 -15.02 18.83
CA SER A 681 0.74 -13.72 18.24
C SER A 681 1.62 -13.42 17.02
N GLU A 682 1.07 -12.71 16.04
CA GLU A 682 1.82 -12.24 14.86
C GLU A 682 2.86 -11.16 15.22
N ILE A 683 2.65 -10.41 16.31
CA ILE A 683 3.58 -9.39 16.83
C ILE A 683 4.44 -9.93 17.98
N TYR A 684 4.66 -11.25 18.04
CA TYR A 684 5.50 -11.88 19.06
C TYR A 684 6.95 -11.38 18.97
N ALA A 685 7.42 -10.66 19.99
CA ALA A 685 8.71 -9.98 19.97
C ALA A 685 9.93 -10.88 20.25
N GLY A 686 9.69 -12.16 20.54
CA GLY A 686 10.73 -13.09 20.98
C GLY A 686 10.90 -13.10 22.52
N PRO A 687 11.75 -13.99 23.04
CA PRO A 687 11.99 -14.10 24.49
C PRO A 687 12.76 -12.93 25.10
N GLU A 688 13.59 -12.25 24.31
CA GLU A 688 14.34 -11.04 24.69
C GLU A 688 14.70 -10.22 23.43
N ALA A 689 15.06 -8.95 23.60
CA ALA A 689 15.59 -8.14 22.50
C ALA A 689 16.83 -8.79 21.88
N PHE A 690 16.89 -8.79 20.55
CA PHE A 690 17.93 -9.43 19.73
C PHE A 690 18.09 -10.92 20.02
N SER A 691 17.01 -11.63 20.33
CA SER A 691 17.03 -13.09 20.49
C SER A 691 17.14 -13.83 19.15
N GLU A 692 16.84 -13.16 18.03
CA GLU A 692 16.84 -13.75 16.69
C GLU A 692 18.14 -13.44 15.93
N PRO A 693 18.72 -14.41 15.23
CA PRO A 693 19.99 -14.21 14.53
C PRO A 693 19.86 -13.21 13.36
N GLU A 694 18.67 -13.07 12.76
CA GLU A 694 18.42 -12.08 11.70
C GLU A 694 18.51 -10.64 12.24
N SER A 695 17.90 -10.33 13.38
CA SER A 695 17.97 -8.99 13.99
C SER A 695 19.38 -8.70 14.53
N GLN A 696 20.07 -9.72 15.05
CA GLN A 696 21.49 -9.62 15.46
C GLN A 696 22.40 -9.27 14.28
N ALA A 697 22.14 -9.78 13.08
CA ALA A 697 22.96 -9.50 11.89
C ALA A 697 22.96 -8.01 11.54
N ILE A 698 21.78 -7.34 11.57
CA ILE A 698 21.68 -5.89 11.36
C ILE A 698 22.35 -5.14 12.52
N ARG A 699 22.07 -5.53 13.76
CA ARG A 699 22.66 -4.91 14.96
C ARG A 699 24.18 -4.89 14.89
N ASP A 700 24.79 -6.06 14.70
CA ASP A 700 26.24 -6.22 14.74
C ASP A 700 26.91 -5.47 13.59
N TRP A 701 26.26 -5.45 12.41
CA TRP A 701 26.77 -4.72 11.27
C TRP A 701 26.70 -3.19 11.47
N VAL A 702 25.57 -2.67 11.95
CA VAL A 702 25.38 -1.24 12.24
C VAL A 702 26.34 -0.77 13.34
N LEU A 703 26.50 -1.52 14.42
CA LEU A 703 27.45 -1.17 15.48
C LEU A 703 28.91 -1.20 15.01
N ALA A 704 29.24 -2.04 14.03
CA ALA A 704 30.59 -2.12 13.47
C ALA A 704 30.90 -1.06 12.40
N ASN A 705 29.88 -0.53 11.70
CA ASN A 705 30.06 0.31 10.51
C ASN A 705 29.29 1.64 10.53
N GLY A 706 28.56 1.94 11.60
CA GLY A 706 27.56 3.02 11.66
C GLY A 706 28.09 4.45 11.61
N GLU A 707 29.37 4.70 11.89
CA GLU A 707 29.93 6.06 11.99
C GLU A 707 29.75 6.91 10.73
N ASN A 708 29.65 6.27 9.55
CA ASN A 708 29.46 6.97 8.27
C ASN A 708 28.03 6.89 7.73
N LEU A 709 27.12 6.15 8.37
CA LEU A 709 25.74 5.99 7.90
C LEU A 709 24.94 7.28 8.12
N GLN A 710 24.36 7.80 7.06
CA GLN A 710 23.50 8.99 7.09
C GLN A 710 22.02 8.67 6.90
N LEU A 711 21.71 7.53 6.25
CA LEU A 711 20.34 7.11 5.96
C LEU A 711 20.16 5.61 6.18
N TYR A 712 19.04 5.24 6.80
CA TYR A 712 18.51 3.88 6.91
C TYR A 712 17.11 3.79 6.31
N LEU A 713 16.88 2.82 5.44
CA LEU A 713 15.56 2.50 4.86
C LEU A 713 15.24 1.01 5.07
N SER A 714 14.18 0.72 5.82
CA SER A 714 13.58 -0.62 5.91
C SER A 714 12.35 -0.69 5.02
N PHE A 715 12.36 -1.53 3.99
CA PHE A 715 11.21 -1.69 3.09
C PHE A 715 10.23 -2.75 3.60
N HIS A 716 8.98 -2.31 3.76
CA HIS A 716 7.83 -3.09 4.17
C HIS A 716 6.72 -3.03 3.11
N SER A 717 5.64 -3.79 3.27
CA SER A 717 4.41 -3.59 2.50
C SER A 717 3.21 -4.00 3.34
N TYR A 718 2.06 -3.37 3.23
CA TYR A 718 1.66 -2.32 2.28
C TYR A 718 1.12 -1.10 3.03
N GLY A 719 0.93 0.00 2.32
CA GLY A 719 0.15 1.13 2.83
C GLY A 719 0.55 2.51 2.33
N GLU A 720 1.55 2.59 1.45
CA GLU A 720 1.98 3.84 0.81
C GLU A 720 2.36 4.89 1.86
N MET A 721 3.29 4.53 2.76
CA MET A 721 3.70 5.38 3.87
C MET A 721 5.22 5.51 3.95
N MET A 722 5.67 6.73 4.20
CA MET A 722 7.03 7.06 4.64
C MET A 722 6.98 7.29 6.15
N LEU A 723 7.29 6.26 6.91
CA LEU A 723 7.20 6.27 8.36
C LEU A 723 8.57 6.57 8.94
N TYR A 724 8.64 7.53 9.86
CA TYR A 724 9.86 7.83 10.61
C TYR A 724 9.67 7.60 12.12
N PRO A 725 10.74 7.42 12.90
CA PRO A 725 10.64 7.30 14.35
C PRO A 725 9.91 8.47 15.03
N TRP A 726 9.35 8.33 16.22
CA TRP A 726 9.33 7.12 17.01
C TRP A 726 8.12 6.25 16.67
N GLY A 727 8.35 4.94 16.67
CA GLY A 727 7.31 3.92 16.61
C GLY A 727 6.78 3.55 17.99
N TYR A 728 7.61 3.54 19.04
CA TYR A 728 7.15 3.10 20.37
C TYR A 728 6.16 4.04 21.08
N ALA A 729 6.03 5.30 20.63
CA ALA A 729 5.18 6.34 21.21
C ALA A 729 4.91 7.47 20.18
N PRO A 730 3.81 8.24 20.31
CA PRO A 730 3.46 9.35 19.42
C PRO A 730 4.35 10.60 19.59
N GLU A 731 5.35 10.53 20.46
CA GLU A 731 6.34 11.60 20.58
C GLU A 731 7.26 11.62 19.36
N LEU A 732 7.65 12.82 18.94
CA LEU A 732 8.45 13.02 17.74
C LEU A 732 9.93 13.17 18.10
N PRO A 733 10.87 12.61 17.31
CA PRO A 733 12.29 12.80 17.52
C PRO A 733 12.70 14.27 17.32
N GLU A 734 13.83 14.65 17.90
CA GLU A 734 14.33 16.04 17.87
C GLU A 734 14.47 16.60 16.44
N ASN A 735 14.87 15.75 15.48
CA ASN A 735 15.01 16.09 14.07
C ASN A 735 13.81 15.65 13.20
N HIS A 736 12.61 15.47 13.76
CA HIS A 736 11.44 15.00 13.01
C HIS A 736 11.05 15.88 11.82
N GLU A 737 11.34 17.19 11.86
CA GLU A 737 11.08 18.07 10.71
C GLU A 737 11.95 17.73 9.51
N ASP A 738 13.22 17.37 9.73
CA ASP A 738 14.12 16.89 8.68
C ASP A 738 13.65 15.55 8.16
N LEU A 739 13.27 14.64 9.07
CA LEU A 739 12.69 13.35 8.70
C LEU A 739 11.42 13.54 7.84
N HIS A 740 10.52 14.42 8.25
CA HIS A 740 9.30 14.72 7.52
C HIS A 740 9.58 15.36 6.15
N TYR A 741 10.49 16.33 6.09
CA TYR A 741 10.84 17.01 4.84
C TYR A 741 11.45 16.04 3.82
N VAL A 742 12.46 15.27 4.22
CA VAL A 742 13.13 14.33 3.32
C VAL A 742 12.19 13.18 2.93
N GLY A 743 11.35 12.72 3.86
CA GLY A 743 10.27 11.77 3.56
C GLY A 743 9.28 12.33 2.52
N GLN A 744 8.92 13.61 2.61
CA GLN A 744 8.03 14.27 1.65
C GLN A 744 8.66 14.44 0.27
N LEU A 745 9.98 14.69 0.20
CA LEU A 745 10.70 14.70 -1.07
C LEU A 745 10.62 13.33 -1.76
N ALA A 746 10.87 12.25 -1.01
CA ALA A 746 10.79 10.90 -1.53
C ALA A 746 9.35 10.53 -1.94
N ALA A 747 8.36 10.78 -1.08
CA ALA A 747 6.94 10.56 -1.37
C ALA A 747 6.51 11.29 -2.65
N THR A 748 6.82 12.58 -2.76
CA THR A 748 6.47 13.40 -3.94
C THR A 748 7.11 12.85 -5.22
N ALA A 749 8.36 12.37 -5.14
CA ALA A 749 9.05 11.79 -6.30
C ALA A 749 8.39 10.49 -6.77
N ILE A 750 7.94 9.65 -5.83
CA ILE A 750 7.18 8.43 -6.13
C ILE A 750 5.82 8.79 -6.75
N ASP A 751 5.05 9.67 -6.09
CA ASP A 751 3.71 10.07 -6.52
C ASP A 751 3.73 10.69 -7.94
N GLN A 752 4.72 11.52 -8.25
CA GLN A 752 4.89 12.12 -9.58
C GLN A 752 5.26 11.11 -10.67
N ALA A 753 5.96 10.03 -10.29
CA ALA A 753 6.34 8.95 -11.20
C ALA A 753 5.25 7.88 -11.33
N SER A 754 4.21 7.93 -10.48
CA SER A 754 3.33 6.78 -10.29
C SER A 754 2.45 6.49 -11.51
N THR A 755 2.42 5.21 -11.88
CA THR A 755 1.58 4.63 -12.92
C THR A 755 0.54 3.66 -12.37
N ILE A 756 0.64 3.31 -11.08
CA ILE A 756 -0.35 2.53 -10.31
C ILE A 756 -1.15 3.39 -9.33
N ASN A 757 -1.04 4.73 -9.44
CA ASN A 757 -1.78 5.73 -8.66
C ASN A 757 -1.45 5.72 -7.16
N SER A 758 -0.19 5.49 -6.82
CA SER A 758 0.30 5.55 -5.45
C SER A 758 0.27 6.96 -4.88
N GLN A 759 -0.13 7.07 -3.60
CA GLN A 759 -0.16 8.33 -2.86
C GLN A 759 0.46 8.19 -1.47
N TYR A 760 1.72 8.58 -1.36
CA TYR A 760 2.46 8.38 -0.13
C TYR A 760 2.12 9.39 0.97
N ARG A 761 1.79 8.88 2.17
CA ARG A 761 1.66 9.67 3.40
C ARG A 761 2.98 9.67 4.19
N VAL A 762 3.30 10.77 4.85
CA VAL A 762 4.57 10.94 5.57
C VAL A 762 4.29 11.39 7.00
N ASN A 763 4.70 10.61 7.99
CA ASN A 763 4.66 11.00 9.41
C ASN A 763 5.43 10.01 10.29
N SER A 764 5.37 10.19 11.62
CA SER A 764 5.87 9.18 12.56
C SER A 764 5.08 7.87 12.46
N SER A 765 5.77 6.74 12.64
CA SER A 765 5.20 5.39 12.68
C SER A 765 4.02 5.32 13.67
N ALA A 766 4.19 5.83 14.89
CA ALA A 766 3.13 5.84 15.91
C ALA A 766 1.94 6.74 15.58
N ILE A 767 2.12 7.75 14.73
CA ILE A 767 1.06 8.71 14.36
C ILE A 767 0.26 8.21 13.16
N LEU A 768 0.87 7.59 12.15
CA LEU A 768 0.14 7.08 10.98
C LEU A 768 -0.40 5.66 11.16
N LEU A 769 0.23 4.87 12.01
CA LEU A 769 -0.18 3.50 12.31
C LEU A 769 -0.59 3.38 13.77
N TYR A 770 0.31 2.86 14.61
CA TYR A 770 0.10 2.59 16.01
C TYR A 770 1.45 2.52 16.74
N GLU A 771 1.41 2.56 18.07
CA GLU A 771 2.61 2.43 18.90
C GLU A 771 3.20 1.01 18.75
N ALA A 772 4.36 0.90 18.11
CA ALA A 772 5.07 -0.34 17.82
C ALA A 772 6.51 -0.26 18.34
N ALA A 773 6.78 -0.92 19.45
CA ALA A 773 8.09 -0.93 20.06
C ALA A 773 8.97 -2.10 19.57
N GLY A 774 10.29 -1.91 19.60
CA GLY A 774 11.24 -2.91 19.12
C GLY A 774 11.40 -2.97 17.60
N GLY A 775 11.03 -1.89 16.89
CA GLY A 775 11.26 -1.70 15.46
C GLY A 775 12.73 -1.42 15.11
N SER A 776 13.11 -1.79 13.89
CA SER A 776 14.49 -1.60 13.40
C SER A 776 14.82 -0.12 13.15
N ASP A 777 13.88 0.66 12.61
CA ASP A 777 14.01 2.09 12.34
C ASP A 777 14.24 2.92 13.60
N ASP A 778 13.48 2.63 14.66
CA ASP A 778 13.64 3.20 16.00
C ASP A 778 15.04 2.89 16.57
N TRP A 779 15.46 1.62 16.51
CA TRP A 779 16.74 1.20 17.06
C TRP A 779 17.94 1.76 16.29
N VAL A 780 17.91 1.75 14.96
CA VAL A 780 18.99 2.31 14.12
C VAL A 780 19.13 3.81 14.34
N LYS A 781 18.01 4.52 14.56
CA LYS A 781 18.07 5.94 14.93
C LYS A 781 18.69 6.16 16.32
N ALA A 782 18.18 5.48 17.33
CA ALA A 782 18.55 5.75 18.72
C ALA A 782 19.96 5.24 19.08
N GLU A 783 20.23 3.97 18.76
CA GLU A 783 21.46 3.27 19.16
C GLU A 783 22.46 3.17 18.02
N GLY A 784 21.97 3.05 16.78
CA GLY A 784 22.80 3.13 15.57
C GLY A 784 23.24 4.55 15.21
N LYS A 785 22.62 5.57 15.83
CA LYS A 785 22.91 7.01 15.67
C LYS A 785 22.81 7.50 14.21
N VAL A 786 21.86 6.95 13.45
CA VAL A 786 21.56 7.39 12.08
C VAL A 786 20.41 8.38 12.12
N ASP A 787 20.68 9.64 11.76
CA ASP A 787 19.70 10.73 11.93
C ASP A 787 18.47 10.57 11.03
N LEU A 788 18.67 10.08 9.80
CA LEU A 788 17.60 9.79 8.84
C LEU A 788 17.32 8.28 8.84
N SER A 789 16.19 7.88 9.41
CA SER A 789 15.78 6.48 9.54
C SER A 789 14.30 6.38 9.17
N TYR A 790 13.96 5.46 8.26
CA TYR A 790 12.60 5.29 7.77
C TYR A 790 12.21 3.82 7.67
N CYS A 791 10.96 3.54 8.03
CA CYS A 791 10.20 2.39 7.55
C CYS A 791 9.36 2.84 6.34
N VAL A 792 9.50 2.17 5.21
CA VAL A 792 8.82 2.53 3.96
C VAL A 792 7.81 1.44 3.60
N GLU A 793 6.52 1.74 3.72
CA GLU A 793 5.42 0.85 3.33
C GLU A 793 5.13 1.00 1.84
N LEU A 794 5.40 -0.05 1.09
CA LEU A 794 5.28 -0.13 -0.37
C LEU A 794 3.80 -0.16 -0.83
N PRO A 795 3.51 0.13 -2.11
CA PRO A 795 2.13 0.11 -2.61
C PRO A 795 1.60 -1.31 -2.77
N ASP A 796 0.28 -1.46 -2.70
CA ASP A 796 -0.42 -2.70 -2.98
C ASP A 796 -0.98 -2.81 -4.42
N GLY A 797 -0.89 -1.73 -5.21
CA GLY A 797 -1.18 -1.72 -6.64
C GLY A 797 -2.32 -0.77 -7.03
N ASP A 798 -2.81 -0.91 -8.25
CA ASP A 798 -3.92 -0.12 -8.81
C ASP A 798 -5.31 -0.46 -8.24
N ALA A 799 -5.38 -1.38 -7.29
CA ALA A 799 -6.56 -1.80 -6.54
C ALA A 799 -6.09 -2.39 -5.19
N PRO A 800 -6.98 -2.60 -4.20
CA PRO A 800 -6.60 -3.08 -2.87
C PRO A 800 -6.21 -4.56 -2.89
N PHE A 801 -5.01 -4.86 -3.39
CA PHE A 801 -4.47 -6.22 -3.40
C PHE A 801 -3.70 -6.54 -2.12
N PHE A 802 -3.49 -5.56 -1.23
CA PHE A 802 -2.81 -5.74 0.04
C PHE A 802 -1.42 -6.41 -0.13
N PHE A 803 -1.14 -7.51 0.58
CA PHE A 803 0.10 -8.29 0.41
C PHE A 803 0.21 -9.09 -0.91
N MET A 804 -0.82 -9.03 -1.78
CA MET A 804 -1.00 -9.87 -2.97
C MET A 804 -0.93 -9.08 -4.29
N ILE A 805 -0.10 -8.02 -4.35
CA ILE A 805 0.08 -7.20 -5.55
C ILE A 805 0.36 -8.06 -6.81
N PRO A 806 -0.41 -7.93 -7.92
CA PRO A 806 -0.27 -8.78 -9.10
C PRO A 806 1.10 -8.67 -9.78
N ALA A 807 1.54 -9.75 -10.43
CA ALA A 807 2.85 -9.82 -11.10
C ALA A 807 3.09 -8.69 -12.13
N ARG A 808 2.02 -8.25 -12.80
CA ARG A 808 2.05 -7.14 -13.79
C ARG A 808 2.43 -5.78 -13.18
N GLN A 809 2.28 -5.61 -11.86
CA GLN A 809 2.48 -4.35 -11.15
C GLN A 809 3.82 -4.26 -10.42
N ILE A 810 4.57 -5.37 -10.36
CA ILE A 810 5.90 -5.39 -9.73
C ILE A 810 6.84 -4.39 -10.41
N LEU A 811 6.95 -4.41 -11.75
CA LEU A 811 7.85 -3.51 -12.47
C LEU A 811 7.48 -2.01 -12.30
N PRO A 812 6.20 -1.61 -12.41
CA PRO A 812 5.76 -0.28 -11.98
C PRO A 812 6.19 0.07 -10.56
N ALA A 813 5.84 -0.74 -9.56
CA ALA A 813 6.11 -0.47 -8.16
C ALA A 813 7.61 -0.28 -7.86
N VAL A 814 8.49 -1.16 -8.38
CA VAL A 814 9.94 -1.03 -8.16
C VAL A 814 10.54 0.20 -8.86
N ARG A 815 10.00 0.62 -10.01
CA ARG A 815 10.44 1.83 -10.72
C ARG A 815 10.07 3.10 -9.96
N GLU A 816 8.82 3.17 -9.54
CA GLU A 816 8.27 4.31 -8.81
C GLU A 816 9.00 4.48 -7.47
N THR A 817 9.18 3.40 -6.72
CA THR A 817 9.96 3.41 -5.47
C THR A 817 11.40 3.89 -5.68
N PHE A 818 12.04 3.51 -6.80
CA PHE A 818 13.40 3.95 -7.10
C PHE A 818 13.51 5.47 -7.33
N GLU A 819 12.44 6.14 -7.79
CA GLU A 819 12.42 7.61 -7.87
C GLU A 819 12.48 8.26 -6.48
N GLY A 820 11.78 7.68 -5.49
CA GLY A 820 11.91 8.07 -4.08
C GLY A 820 13.31 7.86 -3.53
N VAL A 821 13.94 6.72 -3.84
CA VAL A 821 15.34 6.42 -3.45
C VAL A 821 16.33 7.42 -4.06
N LYS A 822 16.10 7.89 -5.30
CA LYS A 822 16.92 8.95 -5.91
C LYS A 822 16.75 10.29 -5.18
N ALA A 823 15.56 10.62 -4.71
CA ALA A 823 15.33 11.84 -3.92
C ALA A 823 16.08 11.79 -2.57
N PHE A 824 16.03 10.64 -1.88
CA PHE A 824 16.85 10.40 -0.69
C PHE A 824 18.34 10.56 -0.99
N HIS A 825 18.84 9.90 -2.05
CA HIS A 825 20.24 10.01 -2.46
C HIS A 825 20.66 11.45 -2.75
N ALA A 826 19.86 12.21 -3.50
CA ALA A 826 20.16 13.60 -3.85
C ALA A 826 20.30 14.47 -2.58
N TYR A 827 19.43 14.27 -1.59
CA TYR A 827 19.54 14.94 -0.30
C TYR A 827 20.85 14.57 0.43
N ILE A 828 21.22 13.28 0.45
CA ILE A 828 22.45 12.82 1.10
C ILE A 828 23.69 13.40 0.42
N GLU A 829 23.73 13.35 -0.90
CA GLU A 829 24.85 13.88 -1.70
C GLU A 829 25.03 15.39 -1.47
N GLU A 830 23.94 16.16 -1.50
CA GLU A 830 23.98 17.62 -1.32
C GLU A 830 24.42 18.03 0.10
N ASN A 831 23.89 17.35 1.13
CA ASN A 831 24.06 17.80 2.52
C ASN A 831 25.27 17.17 3.22
N PHE A 832 25.68 15.96 2.86
CA PHE A 832 26.72 15.22 3.58
C PHE A 832 27.99 14.96 2.76
N TRP A 833 27.93 15.08 1.44
CA TRP A 833 29.12 14.93 0.58
C TRP A 833 29.62 16.27 0.03
N THR A 834 28.77 17.10 -0.56
CA THR A 834 29.23 18.37 -1.18
C THR A 834 29.61 19.48 -0.18
N ASN A 835 29.13 19.42 1.07
CA ASN A 835 29.38 20.43 2.11
C ASN A 835 30.48 20.06 3.13
N GLN A 836 31.20 18.94 2.95
CA GLN A 836 32.06 18.38 4.00
C GLN A 836 33.38 19.15 4.28
N GLU A 837 33.67 20.29 3.65
CA GLU A 837 34.94 21.02 3.91
C GLU A 837 34.88 22.55 4.03
N LEU A 838 33.72 23.21 4.02
CA LEU A 838 33.68 24.69 4.07
C LEU A 838 33.25 25.27 5.43
N LYS A 839 34.17 25.30 6.40
CA LYS A 839 34.01 26.06 7.66
C LYS A 839 34.11 27.57 7.45
N TYR A 840 33.02 28.21 7.03
CA TYR A 840 32.92 29.67 6.96
C TYR A 840 33.04 30.29 8.37
N LYS A 841 33.69 31.45 8.46
CA LYS A 841 33.79 32.24 9.71
C LYS A 841 33.14 33.60 9.55
N VAL A 842 32.58 34.13 10.64
CA VAL A 842 32.14 35.53 10.71
C VAL A 842 33.12 36.33 11.57
N TYR A 843 33.65 37.40 10.99
CA TYR A 843 34.57 38.33 11.63
C TYR A 843 33.86 39.65 11.93
N GLU A 844 34.01 40.15 13.15
CA GLU A 844 33.65 41.52 13.51
C GLU A 844 34.86 42.44 13.43
N VAL A 845 34.77 43.47 12.60
CA VAL A 845 35.84 44.43 12.31
C VAL A 845 35.38 45.84 12.67
N VAL A 846 36.14 46.55 13.50
CA VAL A 846 35.80 47.91 13.93
C VAL A 846 36.82 48.92 13.36
N PRO A 847 36.46 49.72 12.34
CA PRO A 847 37.33 50.76 11.81
C PRO A 847 37.38 51.97 12.75
N MET A 848 38.57 52.37 13.20
CA MET A 848 38.78 53.49 14.14
C MET A 848 39.25 54.79 13.45
N THR A 849 39.50 54.76 12.15
CA THR A 849 39.92 55.92 11.36
C THR A 849 39.24 55.94 10.00
N LYS A 850 39.14 57.10 9.35
CA LYS A 850 38.56 57.22 8.00
C LYS A 850 39.25 56.30 6.98
N LYS A 851 40.59 56.19 7.04
CA LYS A 851 41.36 55.28 6.19
C LYS A 851 40.95 53.81 6.37
N GLN A 852 40.70 53.40 7.61
CA GLN A 852 40.23 52.04 7.93
C GLN A 852 38.80 51.81 7.44
N THR A 853 37.93 52.81 7.56
CA THR A 853 36.58 52.76 7.00
C THR A 853 36.61 52.59 5.48
N ASP A 854 37.51 53.28 4.77
CA ASP A 854 37.63 53.16 3.31
C ASP A 854 38.14 51.76 2.89
N ILE A 855 38.92 51.10 3.74
CA ILE A 855 39.38 49.71 3.51
C ILE A 855 38.22 48.72 3.69
N VAL A 856 37.46 48.84 4.78
CA VAL A 856 36.27 48.00 4.99
C VAL A 856 35.26 48.18 3.86
N HIS A 857 35.10 49.40 3.36
CA HIS A 857 34.29 49.67 2.16
C HIS A 857 34.84 48.99 0.90
N THR A 858 36.17 48.96 0.72
CA THR A 858 36.77 48.25 -0.42
C THR A 858 36.50 46.74 -0.33
N LEU A 859 36.51 46.18 0.88
CA LEU A 859 36.19 44.77 1.11
C LEU A 859 34.72 44.46 0.77
N SER A 860 33.78 45.39 0.99
CA SER A 860 32.37 45.18 0.67
C SER A 860 32.03 45.27 -0.82
N GLU A 861 32.98 45.74 -1.64
CA GLU A 861 32.90 45.70 -3.10
C GLU A 861 33.46 44.40 -3.70
N ASP A 862 34.03 43.51 -2.88
CA ASP A 862 34.54 42.20 -3.29
C ASP A 862 33.46 41.11 -3.06
N PRO A 863 32.96 40.45 -4.12
CA PRO A 863 31.86 39.48 -4.01
C PRO A 863 32.20 38.22 -3.20
N LYS A 864 33.46 37.99 -2.84
CA LYS A 864 33.85 36.84 -2.00
C LYS A 864 33.54 37.04 -0.50
N TYR A 865 33.23 38.26 -0.08
CA TYR A 865 32.91 38.57 1.31
C TYR A 865 31.43 38.92 1.46
N ASP A 866 30.71 38.23 2.35
CA ASP A 866 29.31 38.53 2.65
C ASP A 866 29.20 39.37 3.92
N PHE A 867 28.73 40.60 3.78
CA PHE A 867 28.53 41.53 4.88
C PHE A 867 27.15 41.32 5.50
N TRP A 868 27.15 40.83 6.74
CA TRP A 868 25.95 40.75 7.56
C TRP A 868 25.66 42.09 8.21
N ARG A 869 26.71 42.78 8.68
CA ARG A 869 26.66 44.16 9.17
C ARG A 869 27.66 45.01 8.44
N GLU A 870 27.24 46.17 7.98
CA GLU A 870 28.13 47.09 7.28
C GLU A 870 28.28 48.42 8.03
N GLY A 871 29.31 48.48 8.88
CA GLY A 871 29.73 49.68 9.60
C GLY A 871 30.54 50.62 8.71
N ARG A 872 29.88 51.39 7.84
CA ARG A 872 30.53 52.32 6.89
C ARG A 872 30.98 53.67 7.50
N ILE A 873 31.00 53.81 8.82
CA ILE A 873 31.43 55.02 9.53
C ILE A 873 32.40 54.67 10.67
N VAL A 874 33.23 55.64 11.07
CA VAL A 874 34.26 55.46 12.11
C VAL A 874 33.61 55.03 13.43
N GLY A 875 34.11 53.94 14.02
CA GLY A 875 33.68 53.39 15.30
C GLY A 875 32.48 52.43 15.24
N LYS A 876 31.92 52.13 14.05
CA LYS A 876 30.83 51.17 13.90
C LYS A 876 31.35 49.81 13.40
N PRO A 877 31.01 48.69 14.06
CA PRO A 877 31.46 47.35 13.65
C PRO A 877 30.85 46.90 12.32
N SER A 878 31.60 46.10 11.57
CA SER A 878 31.12 45.32 10.42
C SER A 878 31.28 43.83 10.71
N GLN A 879 30.27 43.02 10.41
CA GLN A 879 30.29 41.56 10.54
C GLN A 879 30.36 40.96 9.14
N ILE A 880 31.42 40.20 8.88
CA ILE A 880 31.84 39.78 7.54
C ILE A 880 32.04 38.28 7.56
N MET A 881 31.22 37.56 6.78
CA MET A 881 31.38 36.12 6.56
C MET A 881 32.42 35.86 5.47
N VAL A 882 33.35 34.94 5.75
CA VAL A 882 34.51 34.65 4.89
C VAL A 882 34.68 33.14 4.70
N ALA A 883 34.83 32.73 3.43
CA ALA A 883 35.08 31.35 3.02
C ALA A 883 36.44 30.85 3.54
N PRO A 884 36.57 29.56 3.90
CA PRO A 884 37.82 28.99 4.47
C PRO A 884 39.07 29.30 3.66
N GLU A 885 38.98 29.21 2.33
CA GLU A 885 40.06 29.48 1.39
C GLU A 885 40.55 30.94 1.42
N ASP A 886 39.68 31.88 1.81
CA ASP A 886 39.93 33.32 1.83
C ASP A 886 40.28 33.86 3.23
N GLN A 887 40.05 33.08 4.30
CA GLN A 887 40.24 33.49 5.70
C GLN A 887 41.68 33.96 5.97
N GLY A 888 42.69 33.17 5.60
CA GLY A 888 44.09 33.53 5.86
C GLY A 888 44.52 34.82 5.17
N GLY A 889 44.08 35.05 3.93
CA GLY A 889 44.35 36.28 3.18
C GLY A 889 43.61 37.49 3.77
N PHE A 890 42.38 37.28 4.23
CA PHE A 890 41.56 38.29 4.89
C PHE A 890 42.20 38.77 6.20
N GLU A 891 42.60 37.86 7.08
CA GLU A 891 43.25 38.16 8.36
C GLU A 891 44.58 38.90 8.18
N GLU A 892 45.36 38.53 7.16
CA GLU A 892 46.61 39.23 6.82
C GLU A 892 46.33 40.66 6.30
N ASN A 893 45.26 40.86 5.53
CA ASN A 893 44.85 42.19 5.05
C ASN A 893 44.46 43.10 6.23
N LEU A 894 43.63 42.61 7.15
CA LEU A 894 43.24 43.37 8.35
C LEU A 894 44.44 43.76 9.19
N SER A 895 45.33 42.79 9.46
CA SER A 895 46.55 43.01 10.25
C SER A 895 47.49 44.05 9.62
N ARG A 896 47.74 43.97 8.31
CA ARG A 896 48.59 44.94 7.58
C ARG A 896 48.06 46.37 7.62
N ASN A 897 46.74 46.52 7.72
CA ASN A 897 46.06 47.81 7.78
C ASN A 897 45.75 48.30 9.20
N GLY A 898 46.22 47.57 10.22
CA GLY A 898 45.98 47.90 11.63
C GLY A 898 44.52 47.79 12.05
N LEU A 899 43.71 47.00 11.34
CA LEU A 899 42.33 46.69 11.70
C LEU A 899 42.32 45.49 12.65
N GLY A 900 41.90 45.71 13.90
CA GLY A 900 41.61 44.62 14.83
C GLY A 900 40.30 43.95 14.47
N TYR A 901 40.20 42.65 14.75
CA TYR A 901 38.98 41.87 14.56
C TYR A 901 38.72 40.91 15.72
N ALA A 902 37.46 40.51 15.86
CA ALA A 902 37.03 39.38 16.67
C ALA A 902 36.35 38.34 15.78
N VAL A 903 36.46 37.06 16.10
CA VAL A 903 35.68 36.00 15.43
C VAL A 903 34.37 35.84 16.20
N VAL A 904 33.25 36.14 15.54
CA VAL A 904 31.90 36.04 16.12
C VAL A 904 31.34 34.64 15.94
N ALA A 905 31.62 33.99 14.80
CA ALA A 905 31.30 32.59 14.54
C ALA A 905 32.52 31.88 13.96
N GLU A 906 32.96 30.82 14.65
CA GLU A 906 34.07 29.96 14.19
C GLU A 906 33.63 28.96 13.10
N ASP A 907 32.33 28.66 13.07
CA ASP A 907 31.70 27.74 12.13
C ASP A 907 30.26 28.21 11.89
N VAL A 908 30.03 28.86 10.74
CA VAL A 908 28.69 29.36 10.39
C VAL A 908 27.69 28.23 10.23
N GLU A 909 28.13 27.05 9.79
CA GLU A 909 27.24 25.90 9.60
C GLU A 909 26.70 25.42 10.95
N GLU A 910 27.54 25.40 11.98
CA GLU A 910 27.10 25.10 13.34
C GLU A 910 26.07 26.11 13.85
N VAL A 911 26.27 27.40 13.57
CA VAL A 911 25.31 28.45 13.96
C VAL A 911 23.97 28.25 13.25
N LEU A 912 23.99 27.93 11.95
CA LEU A 912 22.79 27.64 11.16
C LEU A 912 22.06 26.38 11.64
N ARG A 913 22.82 25.33 11.99
CA ARG A 913 22.28 24.10 12.55
C ARG A 913 21.57 24.35 13.88
N GLN A 914 22.16 25.14 14.77
CA GLN A 914 21.54 25.51 16.05
C GLN A 914 20.26 26.34 15.86
N GLU A 915 20.26 27.30 14.92
CA GLU A 915 19.07 28.08 14.60
C GLU A 915 17.95 27.18 14.05
N LYS A 916 18.29 26.21 13.20
CA LYS A 916 17.34 25.23 12.67
C LYS A 916 16.76 24.33 13.75
N ILE A 917 17.57 23.87 14.71
CA ILE A 917 17.11 23.08 15.87
C ILE A 917 16.19 23.91 16.77
N GLU A 918 16.53 25.15 17.10
CA GLU A 918 15.67 25.99 17.94
C GLU A 918 14.31 26.25 17.26
N ARG A 919 14.30 26.37 15.93
CA ARG A 919 13.07 26.52 15.15
C ARG A 919 12.22 25.26 15.13
N SER A 920 12.81 24.08 14.96
CA SER A 920 12.05 22.83 14.96
C SER A 920 11.41 22.55 16.33
N LEU A 921 12.11 22.87 17.42
CA LEU A 921 11.60 22.72 18.79
C LEU A 921 10.44 23.67 19.12
N THR A 922 10.34 24.81 18.43
CA THR A 922 9.32 25.84 18.70
C THR A 922 8.13 25.78 17.74
N ARG A 923 8.18 24.92 16.73
CA ARG A 923 7.11 24.74 15.74
C ARG A 923 6.08 23.72 16.23
N SER A 924 4.99 24.22 16.81
CA SER A 924 3.79 23.42 17.08
C SER A 924 2.90 23.34 15.84
N GLY A 925 2.23 22.20 15.61
CA GLY A 925 1.31 21.98 14.49
C GLY A 925 0.25 23.10 14.37
N LEU A 926 0.46 24.00 13.41
CA LEU A 926 -0.50 25.05 13.06
C LEU A 926 -1.53 24.48 12.10
N SER A 927 -2.81 24.70 12.38
CA SER A 927 -3.84 24.45 11.38
C SER A 927 -3.66 25.40 10.21
N ILE A 928 -4.03 24.96 9.01
CA ILE A 928 -3.97 25.79 7.80
C ILE A 928 -4.77 27.08 8.03
N GLY A 929 -4.09 28.22 7.89
CA GLY A 929 -4.69 29.55 8.06
C GLY A 929 -4.68 30.11 9.48
N ASP A 930 -4.07 29.45 10.46
CA ASP A 930 -3.76 30.04 11.77
C ASP A 930 -2.44 30.86 11.73
N VAL A 931 -2.23 31.72 12.74
CA VAL A 931 -0.99 32.51 12.93
C VAL A 931 -0.31 32.11 14.24
N THR A 932 1.03 32.10 14.26
CA THR A 932 1.83 31.95 15.48
C THR A 932 2.82 33.11 15.63
N PHE A 933 3.18 33.38 16.88
CA PHE A 933 4.25 34.32 17.26
C PHE A 933 5.32 33.63 18.14
N SER A 934 5.35 32.29 18.12
CA SER A 934 6.35 31.47 18.80
C SER A 934 7.39 30.88 17.85
N SER A 935 7.19 30.99 16.53
CA SER A 935 8.11 30.52 15.49
C SER A 935 7.97 31.36 14.22
N PHE A 936 8.95 31.27 13.32
CA PHE A 936 8.89 31.92 12.01
C PHE A 936 8.02 31.11 11.04
N MET A 937 6.94 31.71 10.55
CA MET A 937 6.01 31.07 9.61
C MET A 937 6.58 31.00 8.20
N LEU A 938 6.34 29.90 7.48
CA LEU A 938 6.62 29.76 6.06
C LEU A 938 5.75 30.69 5.22
N TYR A 939 6.20 31.07 4.02
CA TYR A 939 5.45 32.04 3.20
C TYR A 939 4.04 31.55 2.85
N ASN A 940 3.85 30.26 2.57
CA ASN A 940 2.52 29.70 2.32
C ASN A 940 1.59 29.81 3.55
N GLU A 941 2.11 29.60 4.77
CA GLU A 941 1.38 29.77 6.02
C GLU A 941 1.00 31.25 6.23
N GLN A 942 1.95 32.17 6.00
CA GLN A 942 1.70 33.61 6.07
C GLN A 942 0.56 34.01 5.12
N MET A 943 0.61 33.59 3.85
CA MET A 943 -0.41 33.94 2.86
C MET A 943 -1.75 33.25 3.12
N ALA A 944 -1.74 32.01 3.65
CA ALA A 944 -2.97 31.34 4.06
C ALA A 944 -3.70 32.12 5.17
N TYR A 945 -2.96 32.60 6.17
CA TYR A 945 -3.49 33.45 7.23
C TYR A 945 -4.07 34.76 6.68
N VAL A 946 -3.34 35.46 5.79
CA VAL A 946 -3.82 36.71 5.18
C VAL A 946 -5.10 36.50 4.36
N ARG A 947 -5.17 35.43 3.54
CA ARG A 947 -6.39 35.07 2.78
C ARG A 947 -7.56 34.73 3.70
N ARG A 948 -7.30 34.05 4.81
CA ARG A 948 -8.32 33.76 5.81
C ARG A 948 -8.85 35.02 6.47
N LEU A 949 -8.00 35.97 6.87
CA LEU A 949 -8.47 37.25 7.43
C LEU A 949 -9.41 38.00 6.48
N ALA A 950 -9.15 37.94 5.17
CA ALA A 950 -10.03 38.50 4.15
C ALA A 950 -11.38 37.78 4.04
N THR A 951 -11.39 36.46 4.29
CA THR A 951 -12.57 35.61 4.19
C THR A 951 -13.43 35.67 5.44
N ASP A 952 -12.80 35.69 6.62
CA ASP A 952 -13.48 35.65 7.93
C ASP A 952 -13.98 37.04 8.36
N TYR A 953 -13.37 38.12 7.87
CA TYR A 953 -13.69 39.50 8.24
C TYR A 953 -13.98 40.43 7.05
N PRO A 954 -14.82 40.02 6.08
CA PRO A 954 -15.00 40.74 4.81
C PRO A 954 -15.60 42.14 4.96
N ASP A 955 -16.25 42.43 6.10
CA ASP A 955 -16.83 43.74 6.40
C ASP A 955 -15.78 44.81 6.71
N ILE A 956 -14.56 44.40 7.10
CA ILE A 956 -13.50 45.31 7.51
C ILE A 956 -12.18 45.09 6.75
N THR A 957 -12.06 44.02 5.97
CA THR A 957 -10.85 43.69 5.21
C THR A 957 -11.10 43.59 3.71
N THR A 958 -10.09 43.88 2.91
CA THR A 958 -10.09 43.66 1.46
C THR A 958 -8.72 43.13 1.04
N LEU A 959 -8.71 41.98 0.38
CA LEU A 959 -7.48 41.37 -0.12
C LEU A 959 -7.07 41.98 -1.46
N GLU A 960 -5.83 42.43 -1.55
CA GLU A 960 -5.25 43.02 -2.75
C GLU A 960 -4.09 42.16 -3.26
N LEU A 961 -4.21 41.62 -4.48
CA LEU A 961 -3.07 41.06 -5.20
C LEU A 961 -2.29 42.21 -5.84
N ILE A 962 -1.16 42.59 -5.23
CA ILE A 962 -0.38 43.76 -5.65
C ILE A 962 0.69 43.43 -6.70
N GLY A 963 1.00 42.14 -6.87
CA GLY A 963 1.86 41.62 -7.94
C GLY A 963 2.17 40.14 -7.76
N GLN A 964 3.06 39.63 -8.60
CA GLN A 964 3.67 38.30 -8.44
C GLN A 964 5.18 38.48 -8.43
N SER A 965 5.89 37.61 -7.70
CA SER A 965 7.35 37.57 -7.68
C SER A 965 7.93 37.01 -8.98
N TYR A 966 9.26 37.00 -9.08
CA TYR A 966 9.96 36.48 -10.26
C TYR A 966 9.63 34.99 -10.53
N GLU A 967 9.55 34.16 -9.50
CA GLU A 967 9.20 32.74 -9.59
C GLU A 967 7.67 32.49 -9.55
N GLY A 968 6.85 33.55 -9.63
CA GLY A 968 5.40 33.45 -9.80
C GLY A 968 4.57 33.31 -8.53
N ARG A 969 5.11 33.64 -7.35
CA ARG A 969 4.36 33.65 -6.08
C ARG A 969 3.57 34.94 -5.91
N ASP A 970 2.36 34.85 -5.38
CA ASP A 970 1.50 36.02 -5.14
C ASP A 970 2.08 36.96 -4.08
N ILE A 971 2.11 38.25 -4.36
CA ILE A 971 2.42 39.28 -3.36
C ILE A 971 1.10 39.92 -2.96
N LEU A 972 0.68 39.64 -1.73
CA LEU A 972 -0.63 40.06 -1.21
C LEU A 972 -0.47 41.20 -0.20
N ALA A 973 -1.38 42.17 -0.29
CA ALA A 973 -1.61 43.17 0.75
C ALA A 973 -3.03 43.01 1.30
N LEU A 974 -3.21 43.26 2.60
CA LEU A 974 -4.54 43.35 3.21
C LEU A 974 -4.85 44.81 3.52
N LYS A 975 -5.94 45.33 2.94
CA LYS A 975 -6.51 46.61 3.31
C LYS A 975 -7.49 46.42 4.47
N ILE A 976 -7.40 47.26 5.51
CA ILE A 976 -8.30 47.26 6.67
C ILE A 976 -8.98 48.63 6.79
N SER A 977 -10.32 48.65 6.75
CA SER A 977 -11.13 49.86 6.83
C SER A 977 -12.54 49.56 7.34
N SER A 978 -13.18 50.46 8.08
CA SER A 978 -14.60 50.34 8.47
C SER A 978 -15.63 50.60 7.34
N GLY A 979 -15.20 50.65 6.08
CA GLY A 979 -16.05 50.89 4.89
C GLY A 979 -16.25 52.37 4.53
N GLU A 980 -16.72 52.63 3.31
CA GLU A 980 -17.09 53.97 2.84
C GLU A 980 -18.51 54.34 3.31
N SER A 981 -18.64 55.42 4.08
CA SER A 981 -19.95 56.04 4.28
C SER A 981 -20.31 56.81 3.01
N GLU A 982 -21.54 56.62 2.49
CA GLU A 982 -22.12 57.25 1.28
C GLU A 982 -22.07 58.80 1.25
N THR A 983 -21.49 59.46 2.27
CA THR A 983 -21.38 60.92 2.39
C THR A 983 -20.02 61.44 2.93
N ALA A 984 -18.97 60.61 3.08
CA ALA A 984 -17.81 60.96 3.91
C ALA A 984 -16.49 61.32 3.17
N VAL A 985 -15.72 62.20 3.81
CA VAL A 985 -14.33 62.57 3.47
C VAL A 985 -13.43 61.34 3.48
N ALA A 986 -12.51 61.23 2.51
CA ALA A 986 -11.55 60.13 2.43
C ALA A 986 -10.65 60.05 3.68
N LYS A 987 -10.48 58.85 4.25
CA LYS A 987 -9.67 58.62 5.45
C LYS A 987 -8.18 58.67 5.11
N PRO A 988 -7.31 59.22 5.99
CA PRO A 988 -5.87 59.06 5.83
C PRO A 988 -5.47 57.58 5.89
N THR A 989 -4.47 57.18 5.09
CA THR A 989 -4.03 55.79 4.96
C THR A 989 -2.60 55.61 5.46
N ILE A 990 -2.37 54.53 6.22
CA ILE A 990 -1.05 54.04 6.62
C ILE A 990 -0.68 52.86 5.71
N LEU A 991 0.49 52.95 5.07
CA LEU A 991 1.05 51.91 4.23
C LEU A 991 2.18 51.20 4.98
N ILE A 992 2.17 49.86 4.99
CA ILE A 992 3.19 49.04 5.63
C ILE A 992 3.65 47.94 4.68
N ASP A 993 4.97 47.76 4.58
CA ASP A 993 5.54 46.53 4.03
C ASP A 993 6.62 45.94 4.94
N ALA A 994 6.90 44.66 4.71
CA ALA A 994 7.95 43.93 5.38
C ALA A 994 8.59 42.87 4.47
N GLY A 995 9.77 42.38 4.86
CA GLY A 995 10.42 41.26 4.20
C GLY A 995 10.95 41.58 2.79
N ILE A 996 11.30 42.84 2.50
CA ILE A 996 11.94 43.20 1.23
C ILE A 996 13.31 42.51 1.09
N HIS A 997 14.04 42.32 2.20
CA HIS A 997 15.19 41.43 2.28
C HIS A 997 14.78 40.14 2.98
N CYS A 998 15.01 39.01 2.32
CA CYS A 998 14.43 37.75 2.76
C CYS A 998 15.05 37.14 4.01
N ARG A 999 16.31 37.46 4.37
CA ARG A 999 16.96 36.97 5.59
C ARG A 999 16.47 37.61 6.89
N GLU A 1000 15.72 38.72 6.78
CA GLU A 1000 15.28 39.57 7.89
C GLU A 1000 13.95 39.07 8.46
N TRP A 1001 13.93 37.83 8.97
CA TRP A 1001 12.70 37.07 9.27
C TRP A 1001 11.77 37.67 10.31
N ILE A 1002 12.26 38.51 11.20
CA ILE A 1002 11.43 39.18 12.20
C ILE A 1002 10.49 40.23 11.57
N ALA A 1003 10.85 40.81 10.42
CA ALA A 1003 10.06 41.84 9.78
C ALA A 1003 8.68 41.33 9.29
N PRO A 1004 8.58 40.21 8.55
CA PRO A 1004 7.27 39.62 8.22
C PRO A 1004 6.42 39.32 9.45
N THR A 1005 7.02 38.84 10.54
CA THR A 1005 6.28 38.50 11.75
C THR A 1005 5.66 39.72 12.42
N VAL A 1006 6.39 40.84 12.50
CA VAL A 1006 5.85 42.12 12.99
C VAL A 1006 4.65 42.58 12.15
N ALA A 1007 4.73 42.47 10.82
CA ALA A 1007 3.63 42.83 9.94
C ALA A 1007 2.38 41.94 10.15
N LEU A 1008 2.57 40.63 10.34
CA LEU A 1008 1.48 39.69 10.67
C LEU A 1008 0.90 39.96 12.05
N TYR A 1009 1.72 40.36 13.03
CA TYR A 1009 1.25 40.75 14.35
C TYR A 1009 0.39 42.02 14.30
N ILE A 1010 0.76 43.00 13.47
CA ILE A 1010 -0.06 44.19 13.24
C ILE A 1010 -1.42 43.80 12.64
N LEU A 1011 -1.44 42.88 11.66
CA LEU A 1011 -2.69 42.35 11.10
C LEU A 1011 -3.56 41.67 12.17
N TYR A 1012 -2.95 40.83 13.01
CA TYR A 1012 -3.62 40.20 14.15
C TYR A 1012 -4.22 41.24 15.11
N GLN A 1013 -3.45 42.28 15.46
CA GLN A 1013 -3.90 43.35 16.35
C GLN A 1013 -5.04 44.18 15.77
N LEU A 1014 -5.06 44.42 14.46
CA LEU A 1014 -6.10 45.22 13.82
C LEU A 1014 -7.38 44.42 13.56
N VAL A 1015 -7.28 43.17 13.12
CA VAL A 1015 -8.43 42.39 12.63
C VAL A 1015 -9.03 41.50 13.71
N GLN A 1016 -8.19 40.77 14.47
CA GLN A 1016 -8.66 39.75 15.41
C GLN A 1016 -8.75 40.24 16.86
N ASN A 1017 -7.96 41.25 17.24
CA ASN A 1017 -8.07 41.87 18.57
C ASN A 1017 -9.12 42.99 18.57
N SER A 1018 -10.37 42.65 18.91
CA SER A 1018 -11.50 43.59 18.94
C SER A 1018 -11.30 44.81 19.83
N SER A 1019 -10.37 44.78 20.79
CA SER A 1019 -10.03 45.95 21.63
C SER A 1019 -9.46 47.11 20.83
N ASN A 1020 -8.90 46.83 19.65
CA ASN A 1020 -8.29 47.79 18.74
C ASN A 1020 -9.21 48.21 17.59
N ALA A 1021 -10.49 47.81 17.61
CA ALA A 1021 -11.44 48.09 16.53
C ALA A 1021 -11.62 49.59 16.22
N ALA A 1022 -11.27 50.47 17.15
CA ALA A 1022 -11.28 51.92 16.98
C ALA A 1022 -10.21 52.41 15.98
N LEU A 1023 -9.08 51.69 15.83
CA LEU A 1023 -7.92 52.14 15.05
C LEU A 1023 -8.16 52.18 13.54
N TYR A 1024 -9.16 51.45 13.02
CA TYR A 1024 -9.53 51.48 11.59
C TYR A 1024 -10.82 52.26 11.30
N GLN A 1025 -11.36 52.95 12.30
CA GLN A 1025 -12.56 53.78 12.13
C GLN A 1025 -12.26 55.08 11.40
N ASN A 1026 -11.11 55.68 11.72
CA ASN A 1026 -10.72 57.01 11.26
C ASN A 1026 -9.48 57.00 10.35
N VAL A 1027 -8.78 55.87 10.24
CA VAL A 1027 -7.55 55.68 9.48
C VAL A 1027 -7.64 54.35 8.74
N ASP A 1028 -7.28 54.32 7.46
CA ASP A 1028 -7.19 53.09 6.69
C ASP A 1028 -5.78 52.50 6.78
N TRP A 1029 -5.67 51.18 6.71
CA TRP A 1029 -4.39 50.45 6.77
C TRP A 1029 -4.24 49.58 5.53
N VAL A 1030 -3.05 49.56 4.92
CA VAL A 1030 -2.71 48.64 3.81
C VAL A 1030 -1.37 48.01 4.13
N ILE A 1031 -1.36 46.68 4.32
CA ILE A 1031 -0.20 45.96 4.88
C ILE A 1031 0.17 44.79 3.97
N ALA A 1032 1.40 44.80 3.46
CA ALA A 1032 2.01 43.71 2.70
C ALA A 1032 3.08 43.00 3.56
N PRO A 1033 2.78 41.85 4.17
CA PRO A 1033 3.67 41.25 5.17
C PRO A 1033 4.93 40.60 4.60
N ASN A 1034 5.01 40.34 3.28
CA ASN A 1034 6.19 39.75 2.67
C ASN A 1034 6.35 40.20 1.22
N MET A 1035 7.34 41.07 0.96
CA MET A 1035 7.60 41.61 -0.38
C MET A 1035 8.59 40.79 -1.22
N ASN A 1036 9.31 39.83 -0.64
CA ASN A 1036 10.29 39.00 -1.34
C ASN A 1036 10.02 37.50 -1.10
N PRO A 1037 8.90 36.96 -1.60
CA PRO A 1037 8.48 35.59 -1.28
C PRO A 1037 9.45 34.53 -1.84
N ASP A 1038 10.08 34.79 -2.99
CA ASP A 1038 11.05 33.85 -3.58
C ASP A 1038 12.33 33.78 -2.76
N GLY A 1039 12.87 34.95 -2.39
CA GLY A 1039 14.01 35.01 -1.49
C GLY A 1039 13.67 34.40 -0.13
N TYR A 1040 12.47 34.66 0.40
CA TYR A 1040 12.05 34.15 1.71
C TYR A 1040 11.99 32.62 1.70
N GLU A 1041 11.34 32.01 0.72
CA GLU A 1041 11.35 30.55 0.56
C GLU A 1041 12.77 29.99 0.38
N TYR A 1042 13.63 30.68 -0.36
CA TYR A 1042 15.03 30.27 -0.53
C TYR A 1042 15.81 30.30 0.79
N THR A 1043 15.54 31.28 1.67
CA THR A 1043 16.14 31.32 3.02
C THR A 1043 15.63 30.21 3.93
N GLN A 1044 14.41 29.73 3.71
CA GLN A 1044 13.82 28.66 4.51
C GLN A 1044 14.37 27.27 4.13
N ARG A 1045 14.88 27.11 2.90
CA ARG A 1045 15.17 25.79 2.32
C ARG A 1045 16.60 25.57 1.85
N THR A 1046 17.31 26.63 1.46
CA THR A 1046 18.60 26.48 0.76
C THR A 1046 19.70 27.35 1.35
N ASN A 1047 19.46 28.66 1.54
CA ASN A 1047 20.48 29.56 2.05
C ASN A 1047 19.86 30.61 2.98
N ARG A 1048 19.94 30.34 4.29
CA ARG A 1048 19.37 31.16 5.37
C ARG A 1048 19.80 32.63 5.37
N ILE A 1049 21.00 32.92 4.86
CA ILE A 1049 21.61 34.26 4.86
C ILE A 1049 21.47 34.99 3.51
N TRP A 1050 20.71 34.42 2.58
CA TRP A 1050 20.36 35.06 1.31
C TRP A 1050 19.55 36.35 1.52
N ARG A 1051 19.89 37.42 0.81
CA ARG A 1051 19.29 38.76 0.99
C ARG A 1051 18.35 39.19 -0.14
N LYS A 1052 18.74 38.89 -1.39
CA LYS A 1052 18.16 39.45 -2.62
C LYS A 1052 16.88 38.70 -3.05
N ASN A 1053 16.25 39.11 -4.15
CA ASN A 1053 15.26 38.23 -4.82
C ASN A 1053 15.96 37.05 -5.54
N ARG A 1054 15.23 36.29 -6.36
CA ARG A 1054 15.73 35.08 -7.05
C ARG A 1054 15.86 35.21 -8.57
N ARG A 1055 15.79 36.43 -9.12
CA ARG A 1055 15.98 36.66 -10.56
C ARG A 1055 17.38 36.26 -11.03
N LEU A 1056 17.48 35.43 -12.08
CA LEU A 1056 18.77 35.22 -12.76
C LEU A 1056 19.12 36.45 -13.59
N SER A 1057 20.32 37.02 -13.37
CA SER A 1057 20.77 38.21 -14.09
C SER A 1057 21.17 37.87 -15.54
N ASP A 1058 20.72 38.68 -16.51
CA ASP A 1058 20.97 38.43 -17.93
C ASP A 1058 22.47 38.44 -18.25
N GLY A 1059 23.00 37.31 -18.73
CA GLY A 1059 24.42 37.15 -19.10
C GLY A 1059 25.39 37.00 -17.93
N ALA A 1060 24.91 36.83 -16.69
CA ALA A 1060 25.73 36.60 -15.50
C ALA A 1060 25.47 35.22 -14.87
N THR A 1061 26.38 34.78 -14.00
CA THR A 1061 26.27 33.52 -13.23
C THR A 1061 25.60 33.69 -11.86
N CYS A 1062 25.31 34.92 -11.45
CA CYS A 1062 24.81 35.25 -10.11
C CYS A 1062 23.32 35.59 -10.10
N TYR A 1063 22.63 35.20 -9.03
CA TYR A 1063 21.20 35.42 -8.82
C TYR A 1063 20.93 36.67 -7.97
N GLY A 1064 19.76 37.26 -8.20
CA GLY A 1064 19.10 38.22 -7.34
C GLY A 1064 19.50 39.69 -7.53
N THR A 1065 18.53 40.56 -7.33
CA THR A 1065 18.64 42.02 -7.19
C THR A 1065 18.29 42.41 -5.75
N ASP A 1066 19.01 43.38 -5.17
CA ASP A 1066 18.62 44.01 -3.90
C ASP A 1066 17.38 44.87 -4.16
N LEU A 1067 16.23 44.41 -3.64
CA LEU A 1067 14.97 45.09 -3.85
C LEU A 1067 14.98 46.52 -3.29
N ASN A 1068 15.70 46.77 -2.19
CA ASN A 1068 15.82 48.11 -1.59
C ASN A 1068 16.95 48.95 -2.21
N ARG A 1069 17.44 48.56 -3.39
CA ARG A 1069 18.27 49.40 -4.28
C ARG A 1069 17.61 49.60 -5.65
N ASN A 1070 16.41 49.05 -5.86
CA ASN A 1070 15.77 48.98 -7.17
C ASN A 1070 14.70 50.07 -7.40
N PHE A 1071 14.52 51.05 -6.50
CA PHE A 1071 13.50 52.10 -6.66
C PHE A 1071 14.01 53.33 -7.45
N GLY A 1072 13.09 54.03 -8.11
CA GLY A 1072 13.40 55.06 -9.11
C GLY A 1072 13.80 56.45 -8.60
N TYR A 1073 14.07 56.64 -7.31
CA TYR A 1073 14.51 57.92 -6.76
C TYR A 1073 16.02 57.91 -6.49
N PHE A 1074 16.76 58.75 -7.22
CA PHE A 1074 18.24 58.75 -7.25
C PHE A 1074 18.87 57.36 -7.46
N TRP A 1075 18.20 56.47 -8.20
CA TRP A 1075 18.68 55.11 -8.49
C TRP A 1075 20.16 55.12 -8.92
N MET A 1076 20.96 54.22 -8.33
CA MET A 1076 22.41 54.10 -8.55
C MET A 1076 23.28 55.33 -8.19
N HIS A 1077 22.74 56.32 -7.47
CA HIS A 1077 23.52 57.53 -7.08
C HIS A 1077 24.66 57.23 -6.09
N ALA A 1078 24.40 56.42 -5.06
CA ALA A 1078 25.37 56.02 -4.04
C ALA A 1078 24.92 54.72 -3.35
N GLY A 1079 25.86 53.93 -2.80
CA GLY A 1079 25.56 52.76 -1.96
C GLY A 1079 24.82 51.60 -2.65
N ALA A 1080 24.85 51.57 -3.99
CA ALA A 1080 24.26 50.54 -4.84
C ALA A 1080 25.27 50.08 -5.89
N SER A 1081 25.18 48.83 -6.34
CA SER A 1081 26.15 48.21 -7.25
C SER A 1081 25.52 47.82 -8.58
N ASN A 1082 26.33 47.83 -9.66
CA ASN A 1082 25.97 47.26 -10.96
C ASN A 1082 26.55 45.84 -11.16
N ASN A 1083 27.28 45.30 -10.18
CA ASN A 1083 27.78 43.93 -10.21
C ASN A 1083 26.72 42.98 -9.65
N SER A 1084 26.20 42.09 -10.50
CA SER A 1084 25.14 41.13 -10.17
C SER A 1084 25.46 40.17 -9.02
N CYS A 1085 26.74 39.99 -8.70
CA CYS A 1085 27.17 39.09 -7.61
C CYS A 1085 27.21 39.78 -6.24
N LEU A 1086 27.12 41.12 -6.18
CA LEU A 1086 27.09 41.83 -4.90
C LEU A 1086 25.70 41.83 -4.28
N ASN A 1087 25.65 41.85 -2.95
CA ASN A 1087 24.41 41.92 -2.16
C ASN A 1087 23.64 43.23 -2.34
N THR A 1088 24.30 44.28 -2.85
CA THR A 1088 23.75 45.61 -3.12
C THR A 1088 23.47 45.86 -4.60
N TYR A 1089 23.42 44.79 -5.41
CA TYR A 1089 23.12 44.90 -6.84
C TYR A 1089 21.76 45.56 -7.07
N ALA A 1090 21.75 46.69 -7.79
CA ALA A 1090 20.56 47.54 -7.94
C ALA A 1090 19.59 47.09 -9.03
N GLY A 1091 19.92 46.01 -9.76
CA GLY A 1091 19.21 45.58 -10.95
C GLY A 1091 19.72 46.26 -12.23
N PRO A 1092 19.24 45.82 -13.41
CA PRO A 1092 19.62 46.44 -14.68
C PRO A 1092 19.03 47.85 -14.89
N GLU A 1093 17.90 48.15 -14.25
CA GLU A 1093 17.24 49.47 -14.26
C GLU A 1093 16.35 49.62 -13.03
N ALA A 1094 15.94 50.84 -12.70
CA ALA A 1094 14.96 51.07 -11.64
C ALA A 1094 13.62 50.36 -11.95
N PHE A 1095 13.05 49.70 -10.96
CA PHE A 1095 11.84 48.87 -11.08
C PHE A 1095 11.98 47.69 -12.05
N SER A 1096 13.21 47.18 -12.26
CA SER A 1096 13.46 45.96 -13.04
C SER A 1096 12.80 44.73 -12.42
N GLU A 1097 12.68 44.69 -11.10
CA GLU A 1097 12.16 43.53 -10.38
C GLU A 1097 10.63 43.56 -10.28
N PRO A 1098 9.95 42.41 -10.45
CA PRO A 1098 8.51 42.36 -10.32
C PRO A 1098 8.03 42.67 -8.89
N GLU A 1099 8.82 42.34 -7.87
CA GLU A 1099 8.54 42.65 -6.47
C GLU A 1099 8.58 44.16 -6.18
N SER A 1100 9.59 44.88 -6.69
CA SER A 1100 9.67 46.34 -6.51
C SER A 1100 8.56 47.07 -7.28
N ARG A 1101 8.15 46.52 -8.44
CA ARG A 1101 6.94 46.99 -9.16
C ARG A 1101 5.66 46.74 -8.38
N ALA A 1102 5.55 45.62 -7.66
CA ALA A 1102 4.39 45.34 -6.82
C ALA A 1102 4.23 46.39 -5.72
N LEU A 1103 5.33 46.74 -5.02
CA LEU A 1103 5.31 47.81 -4.03
C LEU A 1103 4.94 49.16 -4.64
N ARG A 1104 5.52 49.46 -5.82
CA ARG A 1104 5.21 50.68 -6.56
C ARG A 1104 3.72 50.79 -6.86
N ASN A 1105 3.11 49.71 -7.34
CA ASN A 1105 1.69 49.66 -7.68
C ASN A 1105 0.83 49.83 -6.42
N MET A 1106 1.17 49.18 -5.30
CA MET A 1106 0.48 49.36 -4.02
C MET A 1106 0.48 50.83 -3.59
N VAL A 1107 1.65 51.47 -3.58
CA VAL A 1107 1.78 52.89 -3.19
C VAL A 1107 1.00 53.80 -4.14
N GLN A 1108 1.08 53.57 -5.46
CA GLN A 1108 0.36 54.36 -6.45
C GLN A 1108 -1.16 54.23 -6.31
N ASN A 1109 -1.67 53.03 -6.01
CA ASN A 1109 -3.10 52.78 -5.85
C ASN A 1109 -3.70 53.49 -4.62
N HIS A 1110 -2.87 53.77 -3.60
CA HIS A 1110 -3.31 54.39 -2.34
C HIS A 1110 -2.76 55.80 -2.11
N LEU A 1111 -2.04 56.37 -3.10
CA LEU A 1111 -1.25 57.59 -2.94
C LEU A 1111 -2.07 58.82 -2.53
N GLU A 1112 -3.31 58.94 -3.01
CA GLU A 1112 -4.18 60.08 -2.73
C GLU A 1112 -4.38 60.31 -1.23
N ASN A 1113 -4.50 59.22 -0.47
CA ASN A 1113 -4.80 59.23 0.96
C ASN A 1113 -3.66 58.76 1.85
N ALA A 1114 -2.58 58.21 1.28
CA ALA A 1114 -1.39 57.81 2.03
C ALA A 1114 -0.76 59.00 2.78
N ARG A 1115 -0.57 58.86 4.10
CA ARG A 1115 0.07 59.87 4.95
C ARG A 1115 1.31 59.36 5.68
N LEU A 1116 1.36 58.06 5.93
CA LEU A 1116 2.49 57.37 6.55
C LEU A 1116 2.87 56.13 5.75
N TYR A 1117 4.17 55.94 5.58
CA TYR A 1117 4.76 54.72 5.07
C TYR A 1117 5.78 54.17 6.06
N LEU A 1118 5.64 52.89 6.43
CA LEU A 1118 6.59 52.15 7.26
C LEU A 1118 7.09 50.93 6.48
N THR A 1119 8.40 50.79 6.34
CA THR A 1119 9.01 49.56 5.80
C THR A 1119 9.84 48.90 6.89
N PHE A 1120 9.54 47.65 7.21
CA PHE A 1120 10.19 46.89 8.27
C PHE A 1120 11.35 46.05 7.72
N HIS A 1121 12.48 46.20 8.39
CA HIS A 1121 13.77 45.58 8.13
C HIS A 1121 14.36 45.00 9.42
N SER A 1122 15.43 44.22 9.30
CA SER A 1122 16.32 43.97 10.44
C SER A 1122 17.78 43.89 10.00
N TYR A 1123 18.74 44.32 10.82
CA TYR A 1123 18.64 44.64 12.23
C TYR A 1123 19.41 45.93 12.57
N GLY A 1124 19.17 46.47 13.76
CA GLY A 1124 20.05 47.49 14.33
C GLY A 1124 19.40 48.53 15.23
N GLU A 1125 18.09 48.40 15.50
CA GLU A 1125 17.33 49.31 16.36
C GLU A 1125 17.38 50.74 15.83
N TYR A 1126 17.05 50.92 14.55
CA TYR A 1126 17.01 52.24 13.92
C TYR A 1126 15.59 52.58 13.48
N LEU A 1127 15.22 53.84 13.69
CA LEU A 1127 14.03 54.42 13.10
C LEU A 1127 14.49 55.54 12.18
N LEU A 1128 14.67 55.18 10.92
CA LEU A 1128 15.33 56.02 9.92
C LEU A 1128 14.30 56.77 9.09
N TYR A 1129 14.59 58.04 8.80
CA TYR A 1129 13.78 58.84 7.89
C TYR A 1129 14.62 59.36 6.71
N PRO A 1130 14.00 59.59 5.54
CA PRO A 1130 14.67 60.11 4.36
C PRO A 1130 15.48 61.40 4.60
N TRP A 1131 16.48 61.72 3.79
CA TRP A 1131 16.90 60.99 2.59
C TRP A 1131 18.02 59.97 2.89
N GLY A 1132 17.95 58.83 2.21
CA GLY A 1132 18.96 57.78 2.20
C GLY A 1132 20.02 57.95 1.13
N TYR A 1133 19.69 58.51 -0.04
CA TYR A 1133 20.64 58.64 -1.15
C TYR A 1133 21.86 59.57 -0.88
N ALA A 1134 21.72 60.51 0.06
CA ALA A 1134 22.77 61.44 0.47
C ALA A 1134 22.44 62.03 1.86
N VAL A 1135 23.45 62.61 2.54
CA VAL A 1135 23.25 63.34 3.82
C VAL A 1135 22.58 64.69 3.55
N VAL A 1136 21.30 64.63 3.23
CA VAL A 1136 20.43 65.77 2.97
C VAL A 1136 19.10 65.53 3.68
N TYR A 1137 18.52 66.62 4.19
CA TYR A 1137 17.33 66.55 5.04
C TYR A 1137 16.09 67.01 4.26
N PRO A 1138 14.94 66.34 4.42
CA PRO A 1138 13.67 66.80 3.87
C PRO A 1138 13.15 68.03 4.62
N ASP A 1139 12.26 68.79 3.99
CA ASP A 1139 11.70 70.02 4.56
C ASP A 1139 11.00 69.80 5.92
N ASN A 1140 10.45 68.60 6.16
CA ASN A 1140 9.81 68.21 7.42
C ASN A 1140 10.69 67.33 8.33
N ALA A 1141 12.02 67.43 8.24
CA ALA A 1141 12.94 66.61 9.04
C ALA A 1141 12.75 66.76 10.56
N GLU A 1142 12.45 67.96 11.08
CA GLU A 1142 12.20 68.16 12.52
C GLU A 1142 10.95 67.42 13.01
N GLU A 1143 9.92 67.36 12.16
CA GLU A 1143 8.69 66.62 12.46
C GLU A 1143 8.94 65.12 12.44
N LEU A 1144 9.67 64.63 11.44
CA LEU A 1144 10.06 63.21 11.34
C LEU A 1144 10.91 62.78 12.54
N GLN A 1145 11.88 63.60 12.93
CA GLN A 1145 12.71 63.36 14.09
C GLN A 1145 11.88 63.32 15.39
N SER A 1146 10.96 64.27 15.58
CA SER A 1146 10.17 64.38 16.80
C SER A 1146 9.16 63.22 16.93
N LEU A 1147 8.46 62.89 15.85
CA LEU A 1147 7.52 61.77 15.84
C LEU A 1147 8.24 60.43 16.00
N GLY A 1148 9.37 60.25 15.32
CA GLY A 1148 10.22 59.08 15.49
C GLY A 1148 10.71 58.91 16.94
N ASN A 1149 11.11 60.00 17.60
CA ASN A 1149 11.52 59.96 19.02
C ASN A 1149 10.37 59.49 19.93
N LEU A 1150 9.15 59.95 19.71
CA LEU A 1150 7.98 59.50 20.48
C LEU A 1150 7.70 58.00 20.27
N ALA A 1151 7.83 57.52 19.03
CA ALA A 1151 7.66 56.09 18.73
C ALA A 1151 8.79 55.26 19.39
N ALA A 1152 10.05 55.70 19.30
CA ALA A 1152 11.19 55.06 19.92
C ALA A 1152 11.07 55.03 21.46
N GLU A 1153 10.61 56.10 22.09
CA GLU A 1153 10.33 56.15 23.53
C GLU A 1153 9.22 55.18 23.94
N ALA A 1154 8.17 55.04 23.13
CA ALA A 1154 7.11 54.07 23.39
C ALA A 1154 7.61 52.63 23.29
N ILE A 1155 8.41 52.31 22.28
CA ILE A 1155 9.05 50.99 22.13
C ILE A 1155 9.96 50.71 23.32
N ALA A 1156 10.86 51.64 23.67
CA ALA A 1156 11.79 51.48 24.79
C ALA A 1156 11.07 51.32 26.14
N SER A 1157 9.93 52.00 26.33
CA SER A 1157 9.11 51.88 27.54
C SER A 1157 8.38 50.53 27.64
N ALA A 1158 8.10 49.90 26.50
CA ALA A 1158 7.43 48.60 26.41
C ALA A 1158 8.40 47.42 26.39
N SER A 1159 9.67 47.67 26.06
CA SER A 1159 10.66 46.62 25.84
C SER A 1159 11.04 45.89 27.13
N THR A 1160 11.03 44.55 27.05
CA THR A 1160 11.56 43.68 28.10
C THR A 1160 12.96 43.14 27.80
N ILE A 1161 13.46 43.37 26.58
CA ILE A 1161 14.82 42.97 26.15
C ILE A 1161 15.77 44.17 26.08
N GLY A 1162 15.28 45.37 26.40
CA GLY A 1162 16.07 46.59 26.47
C GLY A 1162 16.20 47.34 25.14
N SER A 1163 15.30 47.08 24.19
CA SER A 1163 15.33 47.66 22.85
C SER A 1163 15.33 49.19 22.90
N SER A 1164 16.27 49.82 22.20
CA SER A 1164 16.43 51.27 22.20
C SER A 1164 16.76 51.80 20.81
N TYR A 1165 15.80 52.50 20.21
CA TYR A 1165 15.90 52.89 18.81
C TYR A 1165 16.60 54.24 18.63
N LEU A 1166 17.62 54.27 17.76
CA LEU A 1166 18.19 55.52 17.28
C LEU A 1166 17.34 56.08 16.15
N VAL A 1167 16.79 57.27 16.37
CA VAL A 1167 16.02 58.01 15.37
C VAL A 1167 16.93 58.99 14.65
N ALA A 1168 17.06 58.87 13.33
CA ALA A 1168 17.95 59.73 12.56
C ALA A 1168 17.67 59.70 11.05
N ASN A 1169 18.25 60.65 10.33
CA ASN A 1169 18.30 60.61 8.87
C ASN A 1169 19.06 59.35 8.39
N SER A 1170 18.50 58.62 7.41
CA SER A 1170 19.03 57.35 6.91
C SER A 1170 20.52 57.43 6.51
N ALA A 1171 20.89 58.40 5.67
CA ALA A 1171 22.27 58.55 5.21
C ALA A 1171 23.25 59.00 6.31
N ALA A 1172 22.78 59.81 7.28
CA ALA A 1172 23.59 60.31 8.38
C ALA A 1172 23.85 59.24 9.46
N ALA A 1173 22.87 58.37 9.71
CA ALA A 1173 22.94 57.32 10.72
C ALA A 1173 23.76 56.11 10.26
N LEU A 1174 23.56 55.73 9.00
CA LEU A 1174 24.19 54.57 8.37
C LEU A 1174 25.20 55.04 7.32
N TYR A 1175 24.74 55.18 6.08
CA TYR A 1175 25.51 55.58 4.92
C TYR A 1175 24.58 55.95 3.77
N ALA A 1176 25.12 56.67 2.78
CA ALA A 1176 24.38 57.00 1.57
C ALA A 1176 24.02 55.73 0.77
N ALA A 1177 22.73 55.44 0.63
CA ALA A 1177 22.16 54.30 -0.07
C ALA A 1177 20.99 54.76 -0.96
N ALA A 1178 21.16 54.65 -2.26
CA ALA A 1178 20.20 55.17 -3.23
C ALA A 1178 19.33 54.06 -3.83
N GLY A 1179 18.14 54.45 -4.29
CA GLY A 1179 17.13 53.51 -4.81
C GLY A 1179 16.38 52.73 -3.72
N ALA A 1180 16.28 53.27 -2.52
CA ALA A 1180 15.51 52.71 -1.41
C ALA A 1180 14.00 53.07 -1.51
N SER A 1181 13.15 52.23 -0.91
CA SER A 1181 11.69 52.37 -0.96
C SER A 1181 11.20 53.61 -0.21
N ASP A 1182 11.70 53.89 1.00
CA ASP A 1182 11.35 55.05 1.83
C ASP A 1182 11.59 56.39 1.13
N ASP A 1183 12.76 56.54 0.52
CA ASP A 1183 13.14 57.66 -0.33
C ASP A 1183 12.17 57.80 -1.51
N TRP A 1184 11.89 56.72 -2.23
CA TRP A 1184 10.97 56.78 -3.36
C TRP A 1184 9.55 57.15 -2.94
N VAL A 1185 9.01 56.52 -1.89
CA VAL A 1185 7.64 56.76 -1.40
C VAL A 1185 7.47 58.22 -0.93
N LYS A 1186 8.46 58.77 -0.24
CA LYS A 1186 8.45 60.19 0.12
C LYS A 1186 8.50 61.10 -1.11
N SER A 1187 9.32 60.76 -2.11
CA SER A 1187 9.46 61.56 -3.33
C SER A 1187 8.18 61.66 -4.16
N VAL A 1188 7.31 60.65 -4.10
CA VAL A 1188 6.04 60.63 -4.84
C VAL A 1188 4.87 61.28 -4.10
N GLY A 1189 5.06 61.70 -2.84
CA GLY A 1189 4.11 62.57 -2.13
C GLY A 1189 3.65 62.12 -0.75
N VAL A 1190 4.17 61.00 -0.19
CA VAL A 1190 3.84 60.61 1.18
C VAL A 1190 4.67 61.44 2.18
N GLU A 1191 3.98 62.14 3.07
CA GLU A 1191 4.61 63.15 3.96
C GLU A 1191 5.55 62.52 5.00
N LEU A 1192 5.11 61.41 5.61
CA LEU A 1192 5.84 60.68 6.63
C LEU A 1192 6.28 59.32 6.09
N ALA A 1193 7.58 59.05 6.06
CA ALA A 1193 8.14 57.80 5.59
C ALA A 1193 9.28 57.38 6.53
N TYR A 1194 9.26 56.13 6.97
CA TYR A 1194 10.29 55.58 7.84
C TYR A 1194 10.70 54.17 7.43
N THR A 1195 12.00 53.92 7.54
CA THR A 1195 12.59 52.58 7.57
C THR A 1195 12.80 52.18 9.02
N VAL A 1196 12.27 51.02 9.42
CA VAL A 1196 12.37 50.49 10.79
C VAL A 1196 13.28 49.28 10.80
N GLU A 1197 14.47 49.41 11.38
CA GLU A 1197 15.43 48.33 11.58
C GLU A 1197 15.20 47.70 12.96
N LEU A 1198 14.59 46.52 12.99
CA LEU A 1198 14.19 45.80 14.21
C LEU A 1198 15.42 45.28 15.00
N PRO A 1199 15.30 44.91 16.29
CA PRO A 1199 16.41 44.37 17.08
C PRO A 1199 16.84 42.96 16.59
N ASP A 1200 18.10 42.61 16.85
CA ASP A 1200 18.69 41.26 16.75
C ASP A 1200 18.48 40.42 18.02
N GLY A 1201 17.83 41.00 19.03
CA GLY A 1201 17.48 40.32 20.27
C GLY A 1201 18.68 40.08 21.17
N ASP A 1202 18.76 38.91 21.82
CA ASP A 1202 19.94 38.49 22.59
C ASP A 1202 20.89 37.57 21.80
N SER A 1203 20.68 37.44 20.48
CA SER A 1203 21.55 36.68 19.59
C SER A 1203 22.80 37.47 19.22
N PRO A 1204 23.99 36.87 19.28
CA PRO A 1204 25.21 37.51 18.77
C PRO A 1204 25.31 37.48 17.23
N TYR A 1205 24.35 36.82 16.55
CA TYR A 1205 24.43 36.46 15.14
C TYR A 1205 23.43 37.23 14.25
N ALA A 1206 23.36 38.57 14.40
CA ALA A 1206 22.68 39.46 13.45
C ALA A 1206 21.22 39.03 13.16
N PHE A 1207 20.95 38.54 11.94
CA PHE A 1207 19.61 38.18 11.45
C PHE A 1207 19.01 36.92 12.11
N MET A 1208 19.73 36.28 13.04
CA MET A 1208 19.32 35.05 13.72
C MET A 1208 18.76 35.34 15.11
N ILE A 1209 17.72 36.18 15.17
CA ILE A 1209 17.00 36.41 16.41
C ILE A 1209 16.27 35.13 16.85
N PRO A 1210 16.33 34.73 18.14
CA PRO A 1210 15.73 33.47 18.60
C PRO A 1210 14.20 33.51 18.55
N ALA A 1211 13.58 32.38 18.21
CA ALA A 1211 12.12 32.30 18.04
C ALA A 1211 11.35 32.71 19.31
N ARG A 1212 11.91 32.44 20.49
CA ARG A 1212 11.35 32.87 21.79
C ARG A 1212 11.22 34.38 21.99
N GLN A 1213 11.91 35.20 21.20
CA GLN A 1213 11.86 36.66 21.29
C GLN A 1213 10.92 37.31 20.26
N ILE A 1214 10.35 36.54 19.33
CA ILE A 1214 9.44 37.02 18.28
C ILE A 1214 8.30 37.86 18.89
N LEU A 1215 7.48 37.25 19.75
CA LEU A 1215 6.33 37.92 20.36
C LEU A 1215 6.74 39.14 21.21
N THR A 1216 7.94 39.14 21.78
CA THR A 1216 8.44 40.29 22.54
C THR A 1216 8.71 41.47 21.62
N VAL A 1217 9.43 41.25 20.52
CA VAL A 1217 9.72 42.27 19.51
C VAL A 1217 8.44 42.77 18.84
N ASP A 1218 7.51 41.86 18.54
CA ASP A 1218 6.20 42.20 17.98
C ASP A 1218 5.41 43.15 18.89
N ARG A 1219 5.39 42.85 20.20
CA ARG A 1219 4.66 43.63 21.20
C ARG A 1219 5.24 45.03 21.41
N GLU A 1220 6.56 45.14 21.57
CA GLU A 1220 7.19 46.44 21.79
C GLU A 1220 7.09 47.32 20.53
N THR A 1221 7.24 46.73 19.33
CA THR A 1221 7.12 47.46 18.07
C THR A 1221 5.70 47.97 17.86
N TRP A 1222 4.68 47.18 18.23
CA TRP A 1222 3.28 47.59 18.18
C TRP A 1222 2.99 48.86 18.99
N GLU A 1223 3.65 49.05 20.14
CA GLU A 1223 3.50 50.28 20.93
C GLU A 1223 4.00 51.53 20.18
N GLY A 1224 5.10 51.40 19.42
CA GLY A 1224 5.57 52.44 18.50
C GLY A 1224 4.60 52.70 17.34
N VAL A 1225 4.05 51.64 16.73
CA VAL A 1225 3.05 51.75 15.64
C VAL A 1225 1.79 52.50 16.09
N LYS A 1226 1.35 52.32 17.35
CA LYS A 1226 0.22 53.08 17.90
C LYS A 1226 0.51 54.58 18.01
N VAL A 1227 1.75 54.99 18.32
CA VAL A 1227 2.13 56.41 18.34
C VAL A 1227 1.97 57.02 16.95
N PHE A 1228 2.45 56.32 15.93
CA PHE A 1228 2.28 56.73 14.54
C PHE A 1228 0.80 56.86 14.17
N HIS A 1229 -0.02 55.87 14.50
CA HIS A 1229 -1.46 55.93 14.27
C HIS A 1229 -2.12 57.15 14.94
N SER A 1230 -1.86 57.36 16.23
CA SER A 1230 -2.45 58.49 16.98
C SER A 1230 -2.07 59.84 16.35
N TYR A 1231 -0.82 59.97 15.90
CA TYR A 1231 -0.37 61.17 15.21
C TYR A 1231 -1.10 61.38 13.87
N ILE A 1232 -1.28 60.32 13.08
CA ILE A 1232 -2.01 60.38 11.81
C ILE A 1232 -3.49 60.76 12.02
N GLU A 1233 -4.15 60.12 12.98
CA GLU A 1233 -5.55 60.41 13.32
C GLU A 1233 -5.72 61.86 13.81
N GLU A 1234 -4.80 62.34 14.66
CA GLU A 1234 -4.81 63.71 15.18
C GLU A 1234 -4.60 64.74 14.06
N LYS A 1235 -3.53 64.55 13.27
CA LYS A 1235 -3.11 65.52 12.26
C LYS A 1235 -4.06 65.57 11.06
N PHE A 1236 -4.47 64.41 10.53
CA PHE A 1236 -5.10 64.33 9.21
C PHE A 1236 -6.61 64.02 9.23
N TRP A 1237 -7.16 63.56 10.36
CA TRP A 1237 -8.60 63.29 10.47
C TRP A 1237 -9.33 64.28 11.37
N THR A 1238 -8.92 64.41 12.64
CA THR A 1238 -9.62 65.24 13.63
C THR A 1238 -9.51 66.73 13.35
N ASN A 1239 -8.38 67.22 12.83
CA ASN A 1239 -8.22 68.63 12.42
C ASN A 1239 -9.05 69.02 11.18
N VAL A 1240 -9.50 68.05 10.38
CA VAL A 1240 -10.29 68.28 9.15
C VAL A 1240 -11.80 68.11 9.40
N ASN A 1241 -12.21 67.39 10.45
CA ASN A 1241 -13.62 67.11 10.78
C ASN A 1241 -13.94 67.28 12.29
N PRO A 1242 -14.20 68.51 12.79
CA PRO A 1242 -14.25 68.83 14.22
C PRO A 1242 -15.54 68.40 14.97
N ARG A 1243 -16.32 67.43 14.47
CA ARG A 1243 -17.63 67.02 15.07
C ARG A 1243 -17.57 65.86 16.08
N GLY A 1244 -16.43 65.63 16.74
CA GLY A 1244 -16.28 64.67 17.84
C GLY A 1244 -15.84 65.35 19.14
N PRO A 1245 -16.27 64.89 20.34
CA PRO A 1245 -15.82 65.48 21.60
C PRO A 1245 -14.31 65.27 21.77
N LEU A 1246 -13.58 66.36 21.97
CA LEU A 1246 -12.20 66.39 22.44
C LEU A 1246 -12.06 65.48 23.68
N LYS A 1247 -11.53 64.28 23.52
CA LYS A 1247 -10.93 63.53 24.61
C LYS A 1247 -9.48 63.97 24.68
N SER A 1248 -9.18 64.70 25.75
CA SER A 1248 -7.85 65.14 26.11
C SER A 1248 -6.85 63.97 26.08
N LEU A 1249 -5.72 64.16 25.38
CA LEU A 1249 -4.51 63.38 25.61
C LEU A 1249 -4.16 63.45 27.11
N LYS A 1250 -4.33 62.33 27.81
CA LYS A 1250 -3.61 62.10 29.06
C LYS A 1250 -2.23 61.61 28.68
N VAL A 1251 -1.32 62.58 28.59
CA VAL A 1251 0.11 62.37 28.64
C VAL A 1251 0.45 61.59 29.92
N LEU A 1252 0.96 60.36 29.78
CA LEU A 1252 1.70 59.67 30.85
C LEU A 1252 3.14 60.23 30.87
N SER A 1253 3.30 61.49 31.30
CA SER A 1253 4.61 62.05 31.64
C SER A 1253 4.59 62.46 33.11
N GLY A 1254 4.94 61.51 33.97
CA GLY A 1254 5.18 61.77 35.37
C GLY A 1254 6.66 62.02 35.64
N ARG A 1255 7.21 63.17 35.21
CA ARG A 1255 8.27 63.93 35.92
C ARG A 1255 8.65 65.22 35.19
N PRO A 1256 8.86 66.34 35.91
CA PRO A 1256 9.22 67.62 35.32
C PRO A 1256 10.71 67.69 34.96
N ILE A 1257 10.95 68.45 33.90
CA ILE A 1257 12.24 68.84 33.34
C ILE A 1257 13.03 69.70 34.36
N LEU A 1258 14.31 69.37 34.52
CA LEU A 1258 15.40 70.32 34.77
C LEU A 1258 16.54 70.01 33.79
#